data_AF-A0A127Z4X6-F1
#
_entry.id   AF-A0A127Z4X6-F1
#
_cell.length_a   1.000
_cell.length_b   1.000
_cell.length_c   1.000
_cell.angle_alpha   90.00
_cell.angle_beta   90.00
_cell.angle_gamma   90.00
#
_symmetry.space_group_name_H-M   'P 1'
#
loop_
_entity.id
_entity.type
_entity.pdbx_description
1 polymer ?
#
loop_
_entity_poly.entity_id
_entity_poly.type
_entity_poly.pdbx_seq_one_letter_code
_entity_poly.pdbx_strand_id
1 'polypeptide(L)'
;MSSLDLLRHRRRWALTLSVALVAAVILHSARIYPWFRLLLAESQPWYLDQLPQAPISRQGNCFLPQSAASGSTSSHSAAPIGSIEKTGLDRQHCFHYASRFEPYLAEAWNNTYIDKTKVRLGLQDKSLMTNDLMWYANLLAEKDPLQYPHVKWSQLSLSQSCPASRDSASQNVSRKSDGRKPRTAIVLRCYQDFTWTQDALLHLRALVWELRTAELPFDVDVHLLVEVKDAASHVSMFSMSGRRTILRGSVPIEFWSMVSLWSDKEMTLRYPLYGDFRTGIDAAGSYRGCLLALQRFAVEHPEYDNVVNWEMDTRFTHTYDHLLKSIHTYAYQASAQTYTRWSVQDVNVETSRDSGGTCKNKRADVIVFSPVRDPRGSGWYWEYDVQGYPSMRSMPRAASVGTNLWLSRRAVLALENVTADQHQSLFCEAMAPSLILGSTSLSTVTADDLCAEQLKLVHYPHPIAFKYQASPAKLNQLLNPPSAALSKQHEEVLKDTSYYYASTIAGQIYGQWQSQADACIKPLLLHPIKSHAAPQDRFRRFAFVKGWFSSDTALPLCAVSASKQCAKQIQADVKRYLGRALDPRGQKSLFRWDVERPRYISKRPWIMNSTTRDLVQSIVIFILVASAIRLSMDWRATRGTATFRGDYIPLAAG
;
A
#
# COMPACT_ATOMS: atom_id res chain seq x y z
N MET A 1 -29.91 -52.29 -28.95
CA MET A 1 -28.83 -52.32 -27.95
C MET A 1 -29.41 -52.68 -26.60
N SER A 2 -28.83 -53.64 -25.88
CA SER A 2 -29.25 -53.99 -24.52
C SER A 2 -28.93 -52.83 -23.54
N SER A 3 -29.67 -52.69 -22.43
CA SER A 3 -29.37 -51.67 -21.42
C SER A 3 -27.95 -51.79 -20.86
N LEU A 4 -27.42 -53.02 -20.83
CA LEU A 4 -26.04 -53.35 -20.43
C LEU A 4 -24.99 -52.84 -21.42
N ASP A 5 -25.25 -52.90 -22.73
CA ASP A 5 -24.34 -52.35 -23.74
C ASP A 5 -24.30 -50.82 -23.69
N LEU A 6 -25.45 -50.18 -23.48
CA LEU A 6 -25.52 -48.73 -23.30
C LEU A 6 -24.75 -48.27 -22.05
N LEU A 7 -24.86 -49.01 -20.94
CA LEU A 7 -24.12 -48.77 -19.69
C LEU A 7 -22.61 -48.96 -19.87
N ARG A 8 -22.16 -50.03 -20.53
CA ARG A 8 -20.74 -50.25 -20.84
C ARG A 8 -20.19 -49.16 -21.76
N HIS A 9 -20.96 -48.76 -22.78
CA HIS A 9 -20.55 -47.69 -23.67
C HIS A 9 -20.43 -46.36 -22.93
N ARG A 10 -21.42 -45.98 -22.11
CA ARG A 10 -21.37 -44.79 -21.25
C ARG A 10 -20.18 -44.81 -20.28
N ARG A 11 -19.85 -45.96 -19.67
CA ARG A 11 -18.66 -46.09 -18.79
C ARG A 11 -17.35 -45.88 -19.54
N ARG A 12 -17.22 -46.42 -20.77
CA ARG A 12 -16.03 -46.18 -21.61
C ARG A 12 -15.89 -44.71 -21.99
N TRP A 13 -16.98 -44.07 -22.42
CA TRP A 13 -17.00 -42.64 -22.70
C TRP A 13 -16.64 -41.80 -21.47
N ALA A 14 -17.22 -42.10 -20.31
CA ALA A 14 -16.90 -41.42 -19.06
C ALA A 14 -15.43 -41.58 -18.67
N LEU A 15 -14.85 -42.77 -18.83
CA LEU A 15 -13.43 -43.02 -18.58
C LEU A 15 -12.55 -42.23 -19.54
N THR A 16 -12.83 -42.28 -20.85
CA THR A 16 -12.06 -41.53 -21.86
C THR A 16 -12.11 -40.02 -21.59
N LEU A 17 -13.29 -39.49 -21.25
CA LEU A 17 -13.48 -38.07 -20.97
C LEU A 17 -12.78 -37.66 -19.66
N SER A 18 -12.77 -38.54 -18.65
CA SER A 18 -12.03 -38.33 -17.40
C SER A 18 -10.52 -38.33 -17.63
N VAL A 19 -9.99 -39.28 -18.42
CA VAL A 19 -8.56 -39.32 -18.76
C VAL A 19 -8.16 -38.10 -19.58
N ALA A 20 -8.97 -37.69 -20.57
CA ALA A 20 -8.73 -36.49 -21.35
C ALA A 20 -8.72 -35.23 -20.48
N LEU A 21 -9.65 -35.11 -19.52
CA LEU A 21 -9.70 -34.00 -18.57
C LEU A 21 -8.46 -33.99 -17.67
N VAL A 22 -8.07 -35.13 -17.10
CA VAL A 22 -6.87 -35.25 -16.26
C VAL A 22 -5.61 -34.88 -17.05
N ALA A 23 -5.46 -35.39 -18.28
CA ALA A 23 -4.34 -35.04 -19.14
C ALA A 23 -4.32 -33.54 -19.47
N ALA A 24 -5.47 -32.93 -19.76
CA ALA A 24 -5.59 -31.50 -20.00
C ALA A 24 -5.18 -30.68 -18.76
N VAL A 25 -5.63 -31.08 -17.56
CA VAL A 25 -5.26 -30.43 -16.30
C VAL A 25 -3.77 -30.57 -16.02
N ILE A 26 -3.17 -31.74 -16.24
CA ILE A 26 -1.73 -31.96 -16.08
C ILE A 26 -0.94 -31.09 -17.05
N LEU A 27 -1.29 -31.08 -18.34
CA LEU A 27 -0.64 -30.25 -19.36
C LEU A 27 -0.77 -28.76 -19.06
N HIS A 28 -1.95 -28.33 -18.60
CA HIS A 28 -2.20 -26.94 -18.23
C HIS A 28 -1.38 -26.54 -17.00
N SER A 29 -1.37 -27.38 -15.95
CA SER A 29 -0.58 -27.17 -14.74
C SER A 29 0.91 -27.14 -15.06
N ALA A 30 1.38 -28.04 -15.91
CA ALA A 30 2.77 -28.08 -16.37
C ALA A 30 3.14 -26.88 -17.26
N ARG A 31 2.20 -26.20 -17.91
CA ARG A 31 2.50 -24.97 -18.67
C ARG A 31 2.55 -23.72 -17.80
N ILE A 32 1.75 -23.69 -16.74
CA ILE A 32 1.58 -22.52 -15.88
C ILE A 32 2.52 -22.55 -14.69
N TYR A 33 2.93 -23.73 -14.23
CA TYR A 33 3.81 -23.85 -13.09
C TYR A 33 5.16 -23.15 -13.36
N PRO A 34 5.65 -22.30 -12.43
CA PRO A 34 6.91 -21.59 -12.59
C PRO A 34 8.10 -22.52 -12.33
N TRP A 35 8.40 -23.40 -13.30
CA TRP A 35 9.43 -24.44 -13.19
C TRP A 35 10.82 -23.94 -12.81
N PHE A 36 11.15 -22.70 -13.15
CA PHE A 36 12.43 -22.09 -12.76
C PHE A 36 12.65 -22.11 -11.24
N ARG A 37 11.57 -22.09 -10.42
CA ARG A 37 11.67 -22.17 -8.96
C ARG A 37 12.21 -23.51 -8.45
N LEU A 38 12.08 -24.58 -9.24
CA LEU A 38 12.61 -25.91 -8.92
C LEU A 38 14.00 -26.14 -9.50
N LEU A 39 14.30 -25.50 -10.64
CA LEU A 39 15.50 -25.75 -11.42
C LEU A 39 16.66 -24.81 -11.08
N LEU A 40 16.37 -23.61 -10.57
CA LEU A 40 17.37 -22.62 -10.21
C LEU A 40 17.59 -22.64 -8.70
N ALA A 41 18.86 -22.58 -8.28
CA ALA A 41 19.22 -22.41 -6.88
C ALA A 41 18.80 -21.02 -6.39
N GLU A 42 18.48 -20.89 -5.10
CA GLU A 42 18.25 -19.56 -4.51
C GLU A 42 19.55 -18.75 -4.48
N SER A 43 19.42 -17.46 -4.76
CA SER A 43 20.49 -16.48 -4.64
C SER A 43 20.93 -16.40 -3.18
N GLN A 44 22.24 -16.43 -2.94
CA GLN A 44 22.78 -15.95 -1.67
C GLN A 44 22.39 -14.48 -1.47
N PRO A 45 22.35 -13.95 -0.23
CA PRO A 45 22.03 -12.54 0.02
C PRO A 45 23.18 -11.60 -0.40
N TRP A 46 23.63 -11.70 -1.65
CA TRP A 46 24.72 -10.91 -2.23
C TRP A 46 24.40 -9.41 -2.30
N TYR A 47 23.16 -9.03 -2.01
CA TYR A 47 22.71 -7.64 -1.85
C TYR A 47 23.07 -7.04 -0.47
N LEU A 48 23.49 -7.85 0.51
CA LEU A 48 23.97 -7.39 1.81
C LEU A 48 25.49 -7.59 1.88
N ASP A 49 26.23 -6.50 1.88
CA ASP A 49 27.64 -6.50 2.22
C ASP A 49 27.76 -6.54 3.75
N GLN A 50 28.52 -7.50 4.28
CA GLN A 50 28.79 -7.57 5.72
C GLN A 50 29.98 -6.66 6.04
N LEU A 51 29.70 -5.49 6.59
CA LEU A 51 30.69 -4.47 6.92
C LEU A 51 30.68 -4.19 8.43
N PRO A 52 31.81 -3.75 9.02
CA PRO A 52 31.81 -3.27 10.40
C PRO A 52 30.74 -2.18 10.58
N GLN A 53 30.02 -2.25 11.70
CA GLN A 53 28.92 -1.34 11.97
C GLN A 53 29.36 0.13 11.84
N ALA A 54 28.65 0.88 10.99
CA ALA A 54 28.89 2.32 10.86
C ALA A 54 28.54 3.06 12.17
N PRO A 55 29.31 4.11 12.54
CA PRO A 55 29.00 4.92 13.69
C PRO A 55 27.64 5.61 13.49
N ILE A 56 26.76 5.48 14.46
CA ILE A 56 25.49 6.21 14.48
C ILE A 56 25.79 7.67 14.81
N SER A 57 25.22 8.59 14.01
CA SER A 57 25.43 10.02 14.24
C SER A 57 24.95 10.44 15.63
N ARG A 58 25.86 11.01 16.41
CA ARG A 58 25.56 11.63 17.71
C ARG A 58 25.22 13.12 17.58
N GLN A 59 25.20 13.66 16.36
CA GLN A 59 24.96 15.08 16.10
C GLN A 59 23.46 15.47 16.21
N GLY A 60 22.59 14.54 16.60
CA GLY A 60 21.18 14.81 16.91
C GLY A 60 20.44 15.44 15.73
N ASN A 61 19.90 16.64 15.94
CA ASN A 61 19.16 17.41 14.90
C ASN A 61 20.04 17.81 13.70
N CYS A 62 21.35 17.58 13.79
CA CYS A 62 22.32 17.81 12.72
C CYS A 62 22.79 16.62 11.94
N PHE A 63 21.94 15.61 11.90
CA PHE A 63 22.22 14.46 11.08
C PHE A 63 22.16 14.79 9.57
N LEU A 64 23.27 14.54 8.87
CA LEU A 64 23.32 14.52 7.40
C LEU A 64 23.43 13.06 6.92
N PRO A 65 22.37 12.48 6.33
CA PRO A 65 22.35 11.07 5.92
C PRO A 65 23.51 10.65 5.03
N GLN A 66 23.94 11.50 4.10
CA GLN A 66 25.07 11.20 3.19
C GLN A 66 26.38 10.88 3.93
N SER A 67 26.62 11.50 5.08
CA SER A 67 27.82 11.24 5.89
C SER A 67 27.81 9.91 6.65
N ALA A 68 26.67 9.22 6.67
CA ALA A 68 26.48 7.95 7.37
C ALA A 68 26.58 6.71 6.45
N ALA A 69 26.94 6.93 5.18
CA ALA A 69 27.18 5.86 4.22
C ALA A 69 28.54 5.19 4.50
N SER A 70 28.59 3.87 4.36
CA SER A 70 29.83 3.08 4.43
C SER A 70 30.38 2.83 3.04
N GLY A 71 31.70 2.91 2.89
CA GLY A 71 32.37 2.45 1.66
C GLY A 71 32.31 0.94 1.55
N SER A 72 31.81 0.43 0.42
CA SER A 72 31.79 -0.98 0.06
C SER A 72 32.92 -1.30 -0.92
N THR A 73 33.67 -2.37 -0.62
CA THR A 73 34.70 -2.94 -1.49
C THR A 73 34.15 -4.00 -2.44
N SER A 74 32.88 -4.37 -2.29
CA SER A 74 32.23 -5.42 -3.08
C SER A 74 32.07 -4.96 -4.53
N SER A 75 32.72 -5.64 -5.48
CA SER A 75 32.55 -5.41 -6.91
C SER A 75 31.34 -6.14 -7.49
N HIS A 76 30.69 -7.00 -6.70
CA HIS A 76 29.56 -7.79 -7.14
C HIS A 76 28.37 -6.89 -7.47
N SER A 77 27.72 -7.20 -8.59
CA SER A 77 26.56 -6.47 -9.03
C SER A 77 25.48 -6.48 -7.97
N ALA A 78 25.17 -5.30 -7.45
CA ALA A 78 24.16 -5.10 -6.43
C ALA A 78 22.73 -5.36 -6.91
N ALA A 79 22.51 -5.66 -8.19
CA ALA A 79 21.22 -6.09 -8.74
C ALA A 79 21.37 -6.67 -10.17
N PRO A 80 20.91 -7.91 -10.46
CA PRO A 80 20.96 -8.48 -11.80
C PRO A 80 19.94 -7.84 -12.77
N ILE A 81 19.00 -7.05 -12.24
CA ILE A 81 17.98 -6.31 -12.98
C ILE A 81 18.16 -4.81 -12.70
N GLY A 82 18.01 -3.98 -13.73
CA GLY A 82 18.25 -2.55 -13.67
C GLY A 82 19.67 -2.18 -14.08
N SER A 83 20.10 -0.97 -13.76
CA SER A 83 21.49 -0.54 -13.93
C SER A 83 21.83 0.66 -13.04
N ILE A 84 22.68 0.43 -12.03
CA ILE A 84 23.25 1.51 -11.19
C ILE A 84 24.05 2.49 -12.05
N GLU A 85 24.80 1.99 -13.03
CA GLU A 85 25.66 2.79 -13.90
C GLU A 85 24.85 3.72 -14.81
N LYS A 86 23.83 3.19 -15.50
CA LYS A 86 22.98 4.02 -16.38
C LYS A 86 22.18 5.04 -15.59
N THR A 87 21.75 4.71 -14.37
CA THR A 87 21.00 5.63 -13.51
C THR A 87 21.90 6.64 -12.79
N GLY A 88 23.21 6.41 -12.72
CA GLY A 88 24.14 7.25 -11.97
C GLY A 88 23.93 7.16 -10.46
N LEU A 89 23.38 6.04 -9.97
CA LEU A 89 23.28 5.75 -8.55
C LEU A 89 24.67 5.40 -7.97
N ASP A 90 24.83 5.57 -6.66
CA ASP A 90 26.09 5.28 -5.98
C ASP A 90 26.35 3.77 -5.91
N ARG A 91 27.43 3.32 -6.55
CA ARG A 91 27.85 1.91 -6.54
C ARG A 91 28.86 1.58 -5.44
N GLN A 92 29.48 2.60 -4.86
CA GLN A 92 30.61 2.49 -3.94
C GLN A 92 30.17 2.57 -2.48
N HIS A 93 29.03 3.21 -2.21
CA HIS A 93 28.54 3.37 -0.85
C HIS A 93 27.24 2.59 -0.60
N CYS A 94 27.07 2.17 0.65
CA CYS A 94 25.90 1.47 1.14
C CYS A 94 25.50 2.02 2.51
N PHE A 95 24.31 1.67 2.98
CA PHE A 95 23.82 2.09 4.28
C PHE A 95 23.57 0.90 5.20
N HIS A 96 23.98 1.05 6.47
CA HIS A 96 23.44 0.25 7.56
C HIS A 96 22.07 0.82 7.96
N TYR A 97 21.15 -0.03 8.41
CA TYR A 97 19.82 0.42 8.82
C TYR A 97 19.93 1.43 9.98
N ALA A 98 20.74 1.08 10.99
CA ALA A 98 20.93 1.89 12.18
C ALA A 98 21.53 3.27 11.86
N SER A 99 22.61 3.30 11.07
CA SER A 99 23.30 4.56 10.74
C SER A 99 22.40 5.54 9.98
N ARG A 100 21.47 5.02 9.16
CA ARG A 100 20.52 5.83 8.41
C ARG A 100 19.31 6.27 9.25
N PHE A 101 18.70 5.38 10.04
CA PHE A 101 17.38 5.64 10.63
C PHE A 101 17.39 5.99 12.12
N GLU A 102 18.32 5.47 12.92
CA GLU A 102 18.35 5.75 14.36
C GLU A 102 18.52 7.23 14.72
N PRO A 103 19.20 8.08 13.92
CA PRO A 103 19.22 9.51 14.18
C PRO A 103 17.83 10.19 14.24
N TYR A 104 16.80 9.59 13.63
CA TYR A 104 15.41 10.09 13.72
C TYR A 104 14.64 9.57 14.95
N LEU A 105 15.25 8.69 15.75
CA LEU A 105 14.79 8.32 17.09
C LEU A 105 15.38 9.21 18.20
N ALA A 106 16.43 9.97 17.88
CA ALA A 106 17.20 10.69 18.89
C ALA A 106 16.32 11.64 19.71
N GLU A 107 16.49 11.62 21.04
CA GLU A 107 15.87 12.56 21.97
C GLU A 107 16.16 14.03 21.60
N ALA A 108 17.24 14.28 20.85
CA ALA A 108 17.62 15.58 20.32
C ALA A 108 16.49 16.29 19.56
N TRP A 109 15.62 15.54 18.87
CA TRP A 109 14.48 16.11 18.15
C TRP A 109 13.38 16.61 19.10
N ASN A 110 13.46 16.28 20.39
CA ASN A 110 12.43 16.50 21.40
C ASN A 110 11.05 15.96 20.96
N ASN A 111 11.05 14.92 20.12
CA ASN A 111 9.84 14.36 19.54
C ASN A 111 9.31 13.18 20.39
N THR A 112 8.96 13.47 21.65
CA THR A 112 8.78 12.45 22.69
C THR A 112 7.32 12.17 23.03
N TYR A 113 6.36 12.77 22.30
CA TYR A 113 4.93 12.68 22.61
C TYR A 113 4.39 11.25 22.69
N ILE A 114 4.82 10.34 21.80
CA ILE A 114 4.41 8.92 21.83
C ILE A 114 4.99 8.23 23.08
N ASP A 115 6.28 8.41 23.35
CA ASP A 115 6.95 7.71 24.46
C ASP A 115 6.44 8.19 25.81
N LYS A 116 6.24 9.50 25.97
CA LYS A 116 5.58 10.06 27.16
C LYS A 116 4.15 9.53 27.33
N THR A 117 3.43 9.33 26.23
CA THR A 117 2.10 8.71 26.26
C THR A 117 2.16 7.25 26.72
N LYS A 118 3.11 6.46 26.22
CA LYS A 118 3.33 5.08 26.66
C LYS A 118 3.65 5.00 28.15
N VAL A 119 4.52 5.88 28.65
CA VAL A 119 4.88 5.98 30.07
C VAL A 119 3.65 6.34 30.91
N ARG A 120 2.87 7.35 30.51
CA ARG A 120 1.62 7.74 31.18
C ARG A 120 0.66 6.56 31.31
N LEU A 121 0.48 5.83 30.22
CA LEU A 121 -0.40 4.67 30.18
C LEU A 121 0.18 3.42 30.85
N GLY A 122 1.43 3.44 31.34
CA GLY A 122 2.07 2.26 31.94
C GLY A 122 2.22 1.09 30.97
N LEU A 123 2.42 1.36 29.68
CA LEU A 123 2.64 0.33 28.65
C LEU A 123 4.08 -0.20 28.75
N GLN A 124 4.22 -1.51 28.95
CA GLN A 124 5.52 -2.17 29.14
C GLN A 124 6.27 -2.39 27.83
N ASP A 125 5.53 -2.67 26.75
CA ASP A 125 6.11 -2.89 25.42
C ASP A 125 6.37 -1.55 24.72
N LYS A 126 7.65 -1.16 24.66
CA LYS A 126 8.09 0.05 23.96
C LYS A 126 7.86 -0.02 22.45
N SER A 127 7.73 -1.21 21.87
CA SER A 127 7.49 -1.39 20.42
C SER A 127 6.01 -1.27 20.04
N LEU A 128 5.09 -1.29 21.02
CA LEU A 128 3.66 -1.24 20.77
C LEU A 128 3.27 0.07 20.08
N MET A 129 2.79 -0.03 18.84
CA MET A 129 2.22 1.07 18.07
C MET A 129 0.86 0.65 17.52
N THR A 130 -0.21 1.19 18.13
CA THR A 130 -1.60 0.95 17.70
C THR A 130 -2.25 2.26 17.29
N ASN A 131 -3.29 2.20 16.45
CA ASN A 131 -4.04 3.39 16.05
C ASN A 131 -4.66 4.12 17.26
N ASP A 132 -5.09 3.38 18.29
CA ASP A 132 -5.62 3.96 19.53
C ASP A 132 -4.54 4.66 20.36
N LEU A 133 -3.32 4.08 20.43
CA LEU A 133 -2.19 4.75 21.07
C LEU A 133 -1.84 6.03 20.33
N MET A 134 -1.77 5.98 18.99
CA MET A 134 -1.53 7.15 18.16
C MET A 134 -2.61 8.21 18.37
N TRP A 135 -3.89 7.81 18.37
CA TRP A 135 -5.00 8.73 18.61
C TRP A 135 -4.85 9.48 19.94
N TYR A 136 -4.54 8.75 21.01
CA TYR A 136 -4.38 9.34 22.33
C TYR A 136 -3.12 10.20 22.44
N ALA A 137 -2.00 9.75 21.87
CA ALA A 137 -0.76 10.52 21.83
C ALA A 137 -0.95 11.84 21.05
N ASN A 138 -1.67 11.78 19.93
CA ASN A 138 -2.04 12.96 19.15
C ASN A 138 -2.95 13.90 19.93
N LEU A 139 -3.94 13.39 20.68
CA LEU A 139 -4.81 14.22 21.53
C LEU A 139 -3.99 15.02 22.56
N LEU A 140 -3.07 14.33 23.24
CA LEU A 140 -2.22 14.94 24.26
C LEU A 140 -1.24 15.96 23.65
N ALA A 141 -0.62 15.63 22.52
CA ALA A 141 0.27 16.54 21.81
C ALA A 141 -0.44 17.76 21.20
N GLU A 142 -1.70 17.60 20.77
CA GLU A 142 -2.53 18.70 20.27
C GLU A 142 -2.89 19.68 21.38
N LYS A 143 -3.18 19.17 22.59
CA LYS A 143 -3.77 19.97 23.69
C LYS A 143 -2.73 20.50 24.67
N ASP A 144 -1.70 19.71 24.95
CA ASP A 144 -0.61 20.05 25.87
C ASP A 144 0.77 19.85 25.20
N PRO A 145 1.10 20.62 24.14
CA PRO A 145 2.32 20.43 23.37
C PRO A 145 3.62 20.65 24.18
N LEU A 146 3.57 21.41 25.28
CA LEU A 146 4.72 21.57 26.18
C LEU A 146 5.03 20.28 26.95
N GLN A 147 3.98 19.56 27.38
CA GLN A 147 4.15 18.29 28.09
C GLN A 147 4.44 17.15 27.11
N TYR A 148 3.82 17.18 25.92
CA TYR A 148 3.95 16.18 24.86
C TYR A 148 4.54 16.81 23.59
N PRO A 149 5.84 17.14 23.60
CA PRO A 149 6.46 17.82 22.49
C PRO A 149 6.55 16.91 21.27
N HIS A 150 6.31 17.52 20.11
CA HIS A 150 6.38 16.87 18.81
C HIS A 150 7.04 17.80 17.80
N VAL A 151 7.67 17.21 16.79
CA VAL A 151 8.32 17.95 15.70
C VAL A 151 7.36 18.14 14.54
N LYS A 152 7.40 19.31 13.92
CA LYS A 152 6.72 19.56 12.64
C LYS A 152 7.74 19.43 11.51
N TRP A 153 7.87 18.24 10.92
CA TRP A 153 8.93 17.96 9.94
C TRP A 153 8.87 18.87 8.71
N SER A 154 7.69 19.34 8.33
CA SER A 154 7.45 20.31 7.25
C SER A 154 7.93 21.74 7.54
N GLN A 155 8.41 22.03 8.74
CA GLN A 155 8.87 23.38 9.13
C GLN A 155 10.37 23.43 9.41
N LEU A 156 11.06 22.29 9.43
CA LEU A 156 12.48 22.24 9.73
C LEU A 156 13.35 22.71 8.56
N SER A 157 14.49 23.31 8.86
CA SER A 157 15.50 23.69 7.87
C SER A 157 16.89 23.41 8.39
N LEU A 158 17.85 23.17 7.48
CA LEU A 158 19.22 22.87 7.85
C LEU A 158 19.84 24.02 8.67
N SER A 159 19.57 25.28 8.32
CA SER A 159 20.14 26.45 9.02
C SER A 159 19.57 26.70 10.43
N GLN A 160 18.36 26.20 10.71
CA GLN A 160 17.73 26.24 12.03
C GLN A 160 18.14 25.04 12.88
N SER A 161 18.17 23.84 12.28
CA SER A 161 18.56 22.62 12.98
C SER A 161 20.08 22.52 13.19
N CYS A 162 20.88 23.16 12.30
CA CYS A 162 22.34 23.10 12.27
C CYS A 162 23.06 24.44 12.24
N PRO A 163 23.35 25.01 13.42
CA PRO A 163 24.14 26.23 13.54
C PRO A 163 25.55 26.09 12.94
N ALA A 164 26.22 24.94 13.13
CA ALA A 164 27.58 24.70 12.63
C ALA A 164 27.70 24.68 11.09
N SER A 165 26.58 24.49 10.37
CA SER A 165 26.55 24.53 8.91
C SER A 165 26.51 25.96 8.36
N ARG A 166 26.34 26.98 9.20
CA ARG A 166 26.29 28.39 8.79
C ARG A 166 27.64 28.90 8.29
N ASP A 167 28.74 28.44 8.90
CA ASP A 167 30.09 28.91 8.57
C ASP A 167 30.56 28.42 7.19
N SER A 168 30.14 27.22 6.77
CA SER A 168 30.42 26.68 5.43
C SER A 168 29.49 27.25 4.34
N ALA A 169 28.25 27.60 4.70
CA ALA A 169 27.27 28.15 3.76
C ALA A 169 27.52 29.62 3.41
N SER A 170 28.23 30.38 4.27
CA SER A 170 28.52 31.79 4.06
C SER A 170 29.47 32.07 2.87
N GLN A 171 30.21 31.06 2.39
CA GLN A 171 31.11 31.23 1.24
C GLN A 171 30.48 30.94 -0.15
N ASN A 172 29.27 30.36 -0.23
CA ASN A 172 28.65 29.99 -1.52
C ASN A 172 27.51 30.92 -1.96
N VAL A 173 27.24 32.02 -1.23
CA VAL A 173 26.19 33.00 -1.59
C VAL A 173 26.71 34.00 -2.62
N SER A 174 27.09 33.53 -3.80
CA SER A 174 27.33 34.41 -4.96
C SER A 174 27.09 33.74 -6.31
N ARG A 175 25.98 33.01 -6.46
CA ARG A 175 25.40 32.77 -7.79
C ARG A 175 23.90 32.96 -7.73
N LYS A 176 23.46 34.19 -7.99
CA LYS A 176 22.07 34.48 -8.36
C LYS A 176 21.76 33.71 -9.65
N SER A 177 21.08 32.57 -9.54
CA SER A 177 20.32 32.03 -10.66
C SER A 177 19.04 32.84 -10.76
N ASP A 178 18.88 33.61 -11.83
CA ASP A 178 17.79 34.56 -12.08
C ASP A 178 16.44 33.90 -12.43
N GLY A 179 16.25 32.63 -12.03
CA GLY A 179 15.08 31.82 -12.34
C GLY A 179 14.55 31.08 -11.12
N ARG A 180 13.22 31.05 -10.96
CA ARG A 180 12.53 30.22 -9.95
C ARG A 180 12.89 28.75 -10.19
N LYS A 181 13.41 28.07 -9.18
CA LYS A 181 13.64 26.61 -9.23
C LYS A 181 12.30 25.89 -9.48
N PRO A 182 12.25 24.88 -10.37
CA PRO A 182 11.06 24.07 -10.53
C PRO A 182 10.66 23.41 -9.20
N ARG A 183 9.38 23.22 -8.96
CA ARG A 183 8.88 22.58 -7.72
C ARG A 183 8.30 21.20 -8.02
N THR A 184 8.64 20.23 -7.18
CA THR A 184 8.17 18.85 -7.26
C THR A 184 7.46 18.48 -5.98
N ALA A 185 6.22 17.98 -6.07
CA ALA A 185 5.53 17.37 -4.94
C ALA A 185 5.74 15.86 -4.94
N ILE A 186 6.34 15.29 -3.89
CA ILE A 186 6.26 13.85 -3.66
C ILE A 186 5.04 13.53 -2.79
N VAL A 187 4.09 12.82 -3.36
CA VAL A 187 2.78 12.55 -2.78
C VAL A 187 2.72 11.09 -2.37
N LEU A 188 2.77 10.83 -1.07
CA LEU A 188 2.60 9.49 -0.52
C LEU A 188 1.11 9.22 -0.27
N ARG A 189 0.60 8.14 -0.86
CA ARG A 189 -0.80 7.76 -0.68
C ARG A 189 -1.00 6.94 0.58
N CYS A 190 -1.90 7.40 1.43
CA CYS A 190 -2.25 6.76 2.70
C CYS A 190 -3.78 6.70 2.84
N TYR A 191 -4.27 6.05 3.88
CA TYR A 191 -5.71 5.89 4.12
C TYR A 191 -6.04 5.93 5.61
N GLN A 192 -7.27 6.27 5.93
CA GLN A 192 -7.82 6.21 7.28
C GLN A 192 -7.67 4.80 7.86
N ASP A 193 -7.20 4.70 9.10
CA ASP A 193 -6.80 3.44 9.77
C ASP A 193 -5.53 2.77 9.24
N PHE A 194 -4.67 3.48 8.49
CA PHE A 194 -3.34 2.98 8.16
C PHE A 194 -2.58 2.54 9.43
N THR A 195 -1.97 1.36 9.39
CA THR A 195 -1.23 0.80 10.52
C THR A 195 0.14 1.46 10.61
N TRP A 196 0.29 2.44 11.49
CA TRP A 196 1.57 3.09 11.75
C TRP A 196 2.48 2.22 12.62
N THR A 197 3.66 1.90 12.10
CA THR A 197 4.75 1.24 12.83
C THR A 197 5.87 2.23 13.10
N GLN A 198 6.75 1.92 14.06
CA GLN A 198 7.96 2.73 14.29
C GLN A 198 8.81 2.84 13.01
N ASP A 199 8.90 1.76 12.24
CA ASP A 199 9.57 1.74 10.94
C ASP A 199 8.94 2.72 9.94
N ALA A 200 7.61 2.72 9.80
CA ALA A 200 6.91 3.65 8.91
C ALA A 200 7.13 5.12 9.32
N LEU A 201 7.20 5.41 10.63
CA LEU A 201 7.54 6.74 11.14
C LEU A 201 8.97 7.12 10.75
N LEU A 202 9.95 6.26 11.04
CA LEU A 202 11.36 6.56 10.74
C LEU A 202 11.61 6.76 9.27
N HIS A 203 10.99 5.93 8.42
CA HIS A 203 11.10 6.06 6.99
C HIS A 203 10.54 7.38 6.48
N LEU A 204 9.36 7.80 6.97
CA LEU A 204 8.75 9.06 6.56
C LEU A 204 9.53 10.27 7.10
N ARG A 205 10.04 10.21 8.34
CA ARG A 205 10.95 11.24 8.89
C ARG A 205 12.20 11.37 8.02
N ALA A 206 12.83 10.25 7.68
CA ALA A 206 14.01 10.21 6.83
C ALA A 206 13.74 10.79 5.44
N LEU A 207 12.67 10.36 4.78
CA LEU A 207 12.29 10.88 3.46
C LEU A 207 12.07 12.39 3.49
N VAL A 208 11.34 12.91 4.49
CA VAL A 208 11.08 14.36 4.61
C VAL A 208 12.38 15.12 4.86
N TRP A 209 13.23 14.64 5.77
CA TRP A 209 14.49 15.31 6.10
C TRP A 209 15.50 15.27 4.95
N GLU A 210 15.70 14.10 4.34
CA GLU A 210 16.59 13.89 3.17
C GLU A 210 16.22 14.85 2.03
N LEU A 211 14.94 14.99 1.72
CA LEU A 211 14.50 15.86 0.60
C LEU A 211 14.54 17.35 0.93
N ARG A 212 14.25 17.74 2.17
CA ARG A 212 14.27 19.16 2.58
C ARG A 212 15.67 19.73 2.75
N THR A 213 16.65 18.88 3.08
CA THR A 213 18.03 19.30 3.32
C THR A 213 18.93 19.11 2.11
N ALA A 214 18.43 18.44 1.06
CA ALA A 214 19.18 18.20 -0.15
C ALA A 214 19.31 19.43 -1.06
N GLU A 215 20.46 19.52 -1.71
CA GLU A 215 20.71 20.46 -2.80
C GLU A 215 20.35 19.82 -4.14
N LEU A 216 19.09 20.02 -4.55
CA LEU A 216 18.56 19.53 -5.83
C LEU A 216 18.39 20.68 -6.85
N PRO A 217 18.37 20.36 -8.16
CA PRO A 217 18.09 21.34 -9.21
C PRO A 217 16.61 21.82 -9.24
N PHE A 218 15.78 21.28 -8.35
CA PHE A 218 14.37 21.60 -8.13
C PHE A 218 14.09 21.55 -6.62
N ASP A 219 13.07 22.28 -6.17
CA ASP A 219 12.60 22.23 -4.79
C ASP A 219 11.63 21.07 -4.61
N VAL A 220 11.64 20.41 -3.45
CA VAL A 220 10.79 19.25 -3.18
C VAL A 220 9.94 19.47 -1.93
N ASP A 221 8.62 19.32 -2.09
CA ASP A 221 7.67 19.29 -0.98
C ASP A 221 7.09 17.87 -0.83
N VAL A 222 6.95 17.41 0.41
CA VAL A 222 6.37 16.11 0.74
C VAL A 222 4.92 16.28 1.17
N HIS A 223 4.03 15.47 0.60
CA HIS A 223 2.60 15.46 0.91
C HIS A 223 2.11 14.05 1.24
N LEU A 224 1.15 13.97 2.14
CA LEU A 224 0.39 12.76 2.44
C LEU A 224 -1.02 12.91 1.87
N LEU A 225 -1.38 12.12 0.88
CA LEU A 225 -2.71 12.09 0.31
C LEU A 225 -3.53 10.99 0.98
N VAL A 226 -4.37 11.37 1.94
CA VAL A 226 -5.05 10.43 2.87
C VAL A 226 -6.51 10.23 2.48
N GLU A 227 -6.86 9.00 2.11
CA GLU A 227 -8.23 8.58 1.83
C GLU A 227 -9.04 8.47 3.13
N VAL A 228 -10.12 9.24 3.24
CA VAL A 228 -11.15 9.09 4.27
C VAL A 228 -12.11 8.01 3.79
N LYS A 229 -12.16 6.89 4.53
CA LYS A 229 -12.97 5.71 4.18
C LYS A 229 -14.33 5.69 4.87
N ASP A 230 -14.43 6.35 6.02
CA ASP A 230 -15.67 6.39 6.76
C ASP A 230 -16.66 7.39 6.15
N ALA A 231 -17.78 6.87 5.66
CA ALA A 231 -18.86 7.66 5.07
C ALA A 231 -19.40 8.76 6.00
N ALA A 232 -19.42 8.52 7.31
CA ALA A 232 -19.87 9.54 8.28
C ALA A 232 -18.90 10.74 8.37
N SER A 233 -17.66 10.54 7.94
CA SER A 233 -16.58 11.53 8.00
C SER A 233 -16.42 12.36 6.72
N HIS A 234 -17.01 11.93 5.59
CA HIS A 234 -16.80 12.56 4.27
C HIS A 234 -17.10 14.06 4.26
N VAL A 235 -18.20 14.50 4.88
CA VAL A 235 -18.53 15.94 4.96
C VAL A 235 -17.64 16.65 5.97
N SER A 236 -17.32 15.98 7.08
CA SER A 236 -16.58 16.60 8.18
C SER A 236 -15.14 16.97 7.80
N MET A 237 -14.55 16.29 6.81
CA MET A 237 -13.18 16.52 6.37
C MET A 237 -12.93 17.92 5.80
N PHE A 238 -13.98 18.60 5.33
CA PHE A 238 -13.93 19.98 4.83
C PHE A 238 -13.98 21.03 5.94
N SER A 239 -14.35 20.65 7.17
CA SER A 239 -14.32 21.53 8.33
C SER A 239 -13.00 21.39 9.10
N MET A 240 -12.48 22.48 9.67
CA MET A 240 -11.23 22.42 10.45
C MET A 240 -11.34 21.47 11.66
N SER A 241 -12.50 21.44 12.33
CA SER A 241 -12.73 20.57 13.49
C SER A 241 -12.85 19.10 13.10
N GLY A 242 -13.62 18.78 12.05
CA GLY A 242 -13.74 17.41 11.53
C GLY A 242 -12.43 16.89 10.95
N ARG A 243 -11.70 17.72 10.18
CA ARG A 243 -10.35 17.42 9.71
C ARG A 243 -9.41 17.03 10.86
N ARG A 244 -9.37 17.81 11.95
CA ARG A 244 -8.55 17.46 13.12
C ARG A 244 -8.96 16.13 13.75
N THR A 245 -10.25 15.86 13.87
CA THR A 245 -10.75 14.57 14.39
C THR A 245 -10.32 13.39 13.53
N ILE A 246 -10.41 13.51 12.19
CA ILE A 246 -9.96 12.46 11.26
C ILE A 246 -8.45 12.25 11.39
N LEU A 247 -7.66 13.32 11.36
CA LEU A 247 -6.20 13.26 11.47
C LEU A 247 -5.75 12.66 12.81
N ARG A 248 -6.46 12.94 13.90
CA ARG A 248 -6.14 12.44 15.25
C ARG A 248 -5.91 10.94 15.28
N GLY A 249 -6.74 10.14 14.64
CA GLY A 249 -6.55 8.68 14.60
C GLY A 249 -6.07 8.12 13.27
N SER A 250 -5.75 8.97 12.29
CA SER A 250 -5.30 8.51 10.96
C SER A 250 -3.82 8.78 10.70
N VAL A 251 -3.24 9.85 11.25
CA VAL A 251 -1.87 10.28 10.93
C VAL A 251 -1.17 10.79 12.20
N PRO A 252 0.12 10.50 12.42
CA PRO A 252 0.93 11.11 13.46
C PRO A 252 0.91 12.64 13.39
N ILE A 253 0.77 13.32 14.55
CA ILE A 253 0.67 14.79 14.62
C ILE A 253 1.84 15.52 13.96
N GLU A 254 3.02 14.89 13.94
CA GLU A 254 4.24 15.39 13.32
C GLU A 254 4.13 15.62 11.79
N PHE A 255 3.12 15.03 11.14
CA PHE A 255 2.91 15.12 9.68
C PHE A 255 1.61 15.83 9.26
N TRP A 256 0.75 16.27 10.19
CA TRP A 256 -0.59 16.81 9.86
C TRP A 256 -0.60 17.99 8.89
N SER A 257 0.44 18.81 8.93
CA SER A 257 0.59 19.99 8.05
C SER A 257 0.86 19.64 6.59
N MET A 258 1.22 18.40 6.28
CA MET A 258 1.51 17.89 4.93
C MET A 258 0.36 17.06 4.36
N VAL A 259 -0.77 16.95 5.08
CA VAL A 259 -1.86 16.04 4.67
C VAL A 259 -2.86 16.75 3.77
N SER A 260 -3.22 16.13 2.66
CA SER A 260 -4.43 16.44 1.90
C SER A 260 -5.44 15.30 2.06
N LEU A 261 -6.64 15.62 2.55
CA LEU A 261 -7.71 14.64 2.73
C LEU A 261 -8.52 14.52 1.44
N TRP A 262 -8.99 13.32 1.13
CA TRP A 262 -9.90 13.05 0.01
C TRP A 262 -10.79 11.85 0.32
N SER A 263 -11.84 11.61 -0.47
CA SER A 263 -12.69 10.41 -0.35
C SER A 263 -13.07 9.86 -1.72
N ASP A 264 -13.42 8.57 -1.79
CA ASP A 264 -13.91 7.93 -3.01
C ASP A 264 -15.19 8.61 -3.55
N LYS A 265 -16.10 9.02 -2.67
CA LYS A 265 -17.35 9.71 -3.04
C LYS A 265 -17.09 11.06 -3.68
N GLU A 266 -16.07 11.77 -3.20
CA GLU A 266 -15.64 13.00 -3.86
C GLU A 266 -15.10 12.71 -5.26
N MET A 267 -14.32 11.65 -5.44
CA MET A 267 -13.84 11.26 -6.77
C MET A 267 -15.00 10.83 -7.68
N THR A 268 -15.99 10.11 -7.16
CA THR A 268 -17.21 9.75 -7.93
C THR A 268 -17.97 10.98 -8.41
N LEU A 269 -18.04 12.04 -7.59
CA LEU A 269 -18.71 13.29 -7.96
C LEU A 269 -17.91 14.10 -8.98
N ARG A 270 -16.57 14.11 -8.86
CA ARG A 270 -15.68 14.87 -9.75
C ARG A 270 -15.49 14.18 -11.10
N TYR A 271 -15.42 12.86 -11.12
CA TYR A 271 -15.15 12.05 -12.31
C TYR A 271 -16.34 11.14 -12.57
N PRO A 272 -17.24 11.49 -13.51
CA PRO A 272 -18.47 10.73 -13.79
C PRO A 272 -18.16 9.51 -14.68
N LEU A 273 -17.27 8.64 -14.19
CA LEU A 273 -16.86 7.40 -14.84
C LEU A 273 -17.95 6.32 -14.66
N TYR A 274 -18.20 5.54 -15.71
CA TYR A 274 -19.24 4.52 -15.77
C TYR A 274 -18.72 3.20 -16.33
N GLY A 275 -19.37 2.09 -15.96
CA GLY A 275 -19.06 0.75 -16.46
C GLY A 275 -19.33 -0.35 -15.44
N ASP A 276 -19.62 -1.56 -15.92
CA ASP A 276 -19.74 -2.76 -15.09
C ASP A 276 -18.34 -3.35 -14.83
N PHE A 277 -17.88 -3.27 -13.58
CA PHE A 277 -16.65 -3.96 -13.14
C PHE A 277 -16.97 -5.31 -12.49
N ARG A 278 -15.91 -6.00 -12.09
CA ARG A 278 -16.05 -7.12 -11.17
C ARG A 278 -16.72 -6.66 -9.88
N THR A 279 -17.53 -7.54 -9.30
CA THR A 279 -18.22 -7.29 -8.04
C THR A 279 -17.26 -6.75 -6.98
N GLY A 280 -17.60 -5.59 -6.40
CA GLY A 280 -16.83 -4.94 -5.34
C GLY A 280 -15.70 -4.00 -5.81
N ILE A 281 -15.64 -3.66 -7.11
CA ILE A 281 -14.69 -2.68 -7.64
C ILE A 281 -15.45 -1.46 -8.16
N ASP A 282 -15.19 -0.30 -7.55
CA ASP A 282 -15.78 0.97 -7.96
C ASP A 282 -14.88 1.70 -8.96
N ALA A 283 -15.47 2.33 -9.99
CA ALA A 283 -14.75 3.04 -11.05
C ALA A 283 -13.75 4.09 -10.50
N ALA A 284 -14.20 4.83 -9.48
CA ALA A 284 -13.47 5.89 -8.81
C ALA A 284 -12.86 5.44 -7.46
N GLY A 285 -12.93 4.16 -7.13
CA GLY A 285 -12.37 3.61 -5.89
C GLY A 285 -10.84 3.66 -5.89
N SER A 286 -10.23 3.74 -4.70
CA SER A 286 -8.77 3.87 -4.53
C SER A 286 -7.93 2.78 -5.18
N TYR A 287 -8.49 1.58 -5.38
CA TYR A 287 -7.81 0.49 -6.06
C TYR A 287 -7.74 0.68 -7.58
N ARG A 288 -8.87 0.99 -8.23
CA ARG A 288 -8.96 1.07 -9.68
C ARG A 288 -8.67 2.48 -10.20
N GLY A 289 -9.28 3.50 -9.61
CA GLY A 289 -9.11 4.92 -9.91
C GLY A 289 -7.94 5.54 -9.14
N CYS A 290 -6.84 4.82 -9.01
CA CYS A 290 -5.82 5.09 -7.98
C CYS A 290 -5.03 6.40 -8.19
N LEU A 291 -5.15 7.04 -9.37
CA LEU A 291 -4.58 8.35 -9.71
C LEU A 291 -5.60 9.50 -9.69
N LEU A 292 -6.90 9.25 -9.46
CA LEU A 292 -7.93 10.32 -9.50
C LEU A 292 -7.71 11.37 -8.41
N ALA A 293 -7.38 10.94 -7.19
CA ALA A 293 -7.07 11.86 -6.09
C ALA A 293 -5.78 12.65 -6.34
N LEU A 294 -4.81 12.05 -7.04
CA LEU A 294 -3.57 12.72 -7.43
C LEU A 294 -3.80 13.80 -8.48
N GLN A 295 -4.71 13.55 -9.43
CA GLN A 295 -5.10 14.54 -10.43
C GLN A 295 -5.79 15.74 -9.77
N ARG A 296 -6.76 15.49 -8.86
CA ARG A 296 -7.37 16.55 -8.05
C ARG A 296 -6.32 17.36 -7.29
N PHE A 297 -5.39 16.68 -6.61
CA PHE A 297 -4.29 17.33 -5.89
C PHE A 297 -3.46 18.24 -6.80
N ALA A 298 -3.09 17.80 -8.01
CA ALA A 298 -2.29 18.62 -8.93
C ALA A 298 -3.05 19.84 -9.48
N VAL A 299 -4.38 19.76 -9.61
CA VAL A 299 -5.24 20.89 -9.96
C VAL A 299 -5.29 21.91 -8.81
N GLU A 300 -5.43 21.45 -7.57
CA GLU A 300 -5.48 22.29 -6.36
C GLU A 300 -4.13 22.93 -6.01
N HIS A 301 -3.04 22.35 -6.50
CA HIS A 301 -1.67 22.82 -6.26
C HIS A 301 -0.95 23.25 -7.56
N PRO A 302 -1.32 24.42 -8.13
CA PRO A 302 -0.72 24.93 -9.36
C PRO A 302 0.76 25.30 -9.24
N GLU A 303 1.30 25.40 -8.03
CA GLU A 303 2.68 25.74 -7.75
C GLU A 303 3.71 24.67 -8.14
N TYR A 304 3.28 23.42 -8.38
CA TYR A 304 4.17 22.30 -8.74
C TYR A 304 4.25 22.06 -10.25
N ASP A 305 5.49 21.95 -10.73
CA ASP A 305 5.82 21.56 -12.10
C ASP A 305 5.78 20.04 -12.29
N ASN A 306 5.96 19.28 -11.19
CA ASN A 306 5.97 17.82 -11.19
C ASN A 306 5.29 17.27 -9.95
N VAL A 307 4.67 16.11 -10.09
CA VAL A 307 4.05 15.35 -9.01
C VAL A 307 4.54 13.90 -9.08
N VAL A 308 5.12 13.42 -7.99
CA VAL A 308 5.57 12.04 -7.84
C VAL A 308 4.55 11.28 -7.00
N ASN A 309 3.85 10.32 -7.60
CA ASN A 309 3.04 9.37 -6.84
C ASN A 309 3.95 8.32 -6.23
N TRP A 310 3.90 8.17 -4.91
CA TRP A 310 4.73 7.21 -4.19
C TRP A 310 3.89 6.34 -3.25
N GLU A 311 4.14 5.04 -3.26
CA GLU A 311 3.44 4.09 -2.40
C GLU A 311 4.08 4.04 -0.99
N MET A 312 3.26 4.06 0.06
CA MET A 312 3.70 4.07 1.47
C MET A 312 4.49 2.82 1.88
N ASP A 313 4.42 1.74 1.13
CA ASP A 313 5.13 0.48 1.33
C ASP A 313 6.27 0.27 0.31
N THR A 314 6.64 1.29 -0.46
CA THR A 314 7.89 1.27 -1.23
C THR A 314 9.03 1.79 -0.36
N ARG A 315 10.16 1.08 -0.34
CA ARG A 315 11.39 1.48 0.33
C ARG A 315 12.53 1.58 -0.67
N PHE A 316 13.33 2.62 -0.53
CA PHE A 316 14.62 2.73 -1.20
C PHE A 316 15.70 2.62 -0.14
N THR A 317 16.69 1.76 -0.35
CA THR A 317 17.70 1.42 0.66
C THR A 317 18.78 2.49 0.83
N HIS A 318 18.93 3.38 -0.16
CA HIS A 318 19.75 4.59 -0.09
C HIS A 318 18.84 5.81 0.14
N THR A 319 19.42 7.01 0.20
CA THR A 319 18.70 8.27 0.46
C THR A 319 17.83 8.75 -0.72
N TYR A 320 16.67 9.35 -0.43
CA TYR A 320 15.69 9.78 -1.42
C TYR A 320 16.13 10.95 -2.29
N ASP A 321 17.02 11.82 -1.79
CA ASP A 321 17.61 12.89 -2.57
C ASP A 321 18.44 12.35 -3.74
N HIS A 322 19.26 11.32 -3.50
CA HIS A 322 20.00 10.61 -4.54
C HIS A 322 19.05 9.92 -5.53
N LEU A 323 17.98 9.29 -5.05
CA LEU A 323 16.96 8.67 -5.91
C LEU A 323 16.32 9.69 -6.85
N LEU A 324 15.79 10.79 -6.32
CA LEU A 324 15.09 11.80 -7.12
C LEU A 324 16.04 12.51 -8.08
N LYS A 325 17.28 12.80 -7.66
CA LYS A 325 18.32 13.36 -8.55
C LYS A 325 18.65 12.41 -9.70
N SER A 326 18.79 11.12 -9.40
CA SER A 326 19.10 10.08 -10.37
C SER A 326 17.96 9.88 -11.38
N ILE A 327 16.72 9.78 -10.91
CA ILE A 327 15.52 9.70 -11.76
C ILE A 327 15.47 10.89 -12.71
N HIS A 328 15.58 12.11 -12.17
CA HIS A 328 15.49 13.34 -12.95
C HIS A 328 16.60 13.41 -14.01
N THR A 329 17.84 13.09 -13.63
CA THR A 329 19.00 13.14 -14.54
C THR A 329 18.89 12.11 -15.65
N TYR A 330 18.57 10.85 -15.30
CA TYR A 330 18.40 9.78 -16.27
C TYR A 330 17.26 10.08 -17.25
N ALA A 331 16.10 10.46 -16.74
CA ALA A 331 14.92 10.69 -17.58
C ALA A 331 15.09 11.89 -18.53
N TYR A 332 15.84 12.91 -18.13
CA TYR A 332 16.23 14.00 -19.01
C TYR A 332 17.06 13.48 -20.20
N GLN A 333 18.07 12.64 -19.92
CA GLN A 333 19.03 12.13 -20.91
C GLN A 333 18.49 10.98 -21.78
N ALA A 334 17.47 10.26 -21.32
CA ALA A 334 16.85 9.18 -22.08
C ALA A 334 16.03 9.70 -23.26
N SER A 335 15.91 8.91 -24.33
CA SER A 335 14.95 9.15 -25.42
C SER A 335 13.52 8.86 -24.95
N ALA A 336 12.51 9.36 -25.68
CA ALA A 336 11.13 8.94 -25.47
C ALA A 336 10.96 7.43 -25.78
N GLN A 337 10.14 6.76 -24.97
CA GLN A 337 9.93 5.31 -25.05
C GLN A 337 8.45 4.98 -25.18
N THR A 338 8.12 3.97 -26.00
CA THR A 338 6.75 3.48 -26.16
C THR A 338 6.53 2.18 -25.39
N TYR A 339 7.25 1.12 -25.75
CA TYR A 339 7.25 -0.16 -25.04
C TYR A 339 8.68 -0.51 -24.66
N THR A 340 8.87 -1.01 -23.45
CA THR A 340 10.21 -1.22 -22.87
C THR A 340 10.36 -2.61 -22.30
N ARG A 341 11.60 -2.94 -21.93
CA ARG A 341 12.00 -4.24 -21.37
C ARG A 341 12.75 -4.01 -20.07
N TRP A 342 12.79 -5.02 -19.22
CA TRP A 342 13.68 -5.00 -18.05
C TRP A 342 15.12 -4.95 -18.52
N SER A 343 15.92 -4.05 -17.96
CA SER A 343 17.37 -4.07 -18.16
C SER A 343 17.93 -5.25 -17.39
N VAL A 344 18.54 -6.21 -18.07
CA VAL A 344 19.27 -7.31 -17.42
C VAL A 344 20.75 -7.05 -17.61
N GLN A 345 21.49 -7.10 -16.52
CA GLN A 345 22.92 -6.84 -16.56
C GLN A 345 23.64 -7.85 -17.47
N ASP A 346 24.72 -7.42 -18.12
CA ASP A 346 25.55 -8.23 -19.03
C ASP A 346 24.80 -8.78 -20.25
N VAL A 347 23.57 -8.31 -20.49
CA VAL A 347 22.84 -8.51 -21.73
C VAL A 347 22.80 -7.19 -22.49
N ASN A 348 23.55 -7.14 -23.58
CA ASN A 348 23.39 -6.10 -24.60
C ASN A 348 22.09 -6.35 -25.35
N VAL A 349 20.98 -5.93 -24.75
CA VAL A 349 19.72 -5.81 -25.48
C VAL A 349 19.87 -4.58 -26.35
N GLU A 350 19.92 -4.76 -27.68
CA GLU A 350 19.64 -3.67 -28.62
C GLU A 350 18.38 -2.96 -28.10
N THR A 351 18.55 -1.71 -27.67
CA THR A 351 17.45 -0.89 -27.17
C THR A 351 16.32 -1.00 -28.18
N SER A 352 15.18 -1.53 -27.72
CA SER A 352 13.94 -1.70 -28.48
C SER A 352 13.79 -0.56 -29.48
N ARG A 353 14.04 -0.83 -30.78
CA ARG A 353 14.05 0.14 -31.90
C ARG A 353 14.02 1.58 -31.36
N ASP A 354 15.17 2.07 -30.87
CA ASP A 354 15.34 3.50 -30.63
C ASP A 354 14.93 4.17 -31.94
N SER A 355 13.69 4.64 -32.01
CA SER A 355 13.20 5.45 -33.12
C SER A 355 13.93 6.77 -32.99
N GLY A 356 15.15 6.77 -33.54
CA GLY A 356 16.16 7.84 -33.58
C GLY A 356 16.00 8.95 -32.54
N GLY A 357 16.70 8.86 -31.40
CA GLY A 357 17.04 10.02 -30.55
C GLY A 357 15.93 10.98 -30.13
N THR A 358 14.66 10.64 -30.32
CA THR A 358 13.54 11.58 -30.22
C THR A 358 13.36 11.99 -28.75
N CYS A 359 13.31 13.30 -28.51
CA CYS A 359 13.17 13.92 -27.18
C CYS A 359 14.27 13.60 -26.16
N LYS A 360 15.48 13.28 -26.63
CA LYS A 360 16.68 13.22 -25.79
C LYS A 360 17.01 14.61 -25.22
N ASN A 361 17.50 14.69 -23.99
CA ASN A 361 17.82 15.95 -23.30
C ASN A 361 16.62 16.90 -23.19
N LYS A 362 15.42 16.34 -22.99
CA LYS A 362 14.18 17.06 -22.70
C LYS A 362 13.57 16.49 -21.42
N ARG A 363 12.79 17.30 -20.70
CA ARG A 363 12.10 16.85 -19.48
C ARG A 363 11.12 15.73 -19.82
N ALA A 364 11.11 14.68 -19.00
CA ALA A 364 10.12 13.61 -19.13
C ALA A 364 8.81 13.99 -18.43
N ASP A 365 7.71 13.45 -18.94
CA ASP A 365 6.37 13.72 -18.44
C ASP A 365 5.77 12.56 -17.70
N VAL A 366 6.14 11.35 -18.08
CA VAL A 366 5.73 10.14 -17.41
C VAL A 366 6.98 9.30 -17.18
N ILE A 367 7.39 9.15 -15.92
CA ILE A 367 8.45 8.22 -15.55
C ILE A 367 7.83 7.06 -14.79
N VAL A 368 8.05 5.85 -15.31
CA VAL A 368 7.57 4.60 -14.74
C VAL A 368 8.73 3.76 -14.20
N PHE A 369 8.41 2.86 -13.27
CA PHE A 369 9.40 2.00 -12.58
C PHE A 369 9.29 0.53 -12.98
N SER A 370 8.37 0.19 -13.87
CA SER A 370 8.32 -1.11 -14.53
C SER A 370 8.30 -0.91 -16.04
N PRO A 371 8.63 -1.94 -16.83
CA PRO A 371 8.56 -1.83 -18.27
C PRO A 371 7.15 -1.51 -18.76
N VAL A 372 7.07 -0.68 -19.79
CA VAL A 372 5.83 -0.37 -20.48
C VAL A 372 5.53 -1.46 -21.50
N ARG A 373 4.33 -2.01 -21.43
CA ARG A 373 3.88 -3.17 -22.21
C ARG A 373 2.50 -2.92 -22.81
N ASP A 374 2.18 -3.64 -23.86
CA ASP A 374 0.86 -3.60 -24.52
C ASP A 374 -0.10 -4.59 -23.84
N PRO A 375 -1.19 -4.13 -23.20
CA PRO A 375 -2.16 -5.02 -22.57
C PRO A 375 -3.16 -5.64 -23.54
N ARG A 376 -3.18 -5.27 -24.83
CA ARG A 376 -4.22 -5.71 -25.77
C ARG A 376 -4.00 -7.15 -26.24
N GLY A 377 -5.04 -7.97 -26.19
CA GLY A 377 -5.03 -9.37 -26.61
C GLY A 377 -4.09 -10.26 -25.79
N SER A 378 -3.62 -9.78 -24.63
CA SER A 378 -2.54 -10.42 -23.89
C SER A 378 -3.02 -11.34 -22.77
N GLY A 379 -4.31 -11.29 -22.43
CA GLY A 379 -4.87 -11.96 -21.25
C GLY A 379 -4.43 -11.28 -19.94
N TRP A 380 -4.06 -10.00 -19.98
CA TRP A 380 -3.84 -9.22 -18.76
C TRP A 380 -5.12 -9.15 -17.94
N TYR A 381 -4.99 -9.16 -16.62
CA TYR A 381 -6.17 -9.14 -15.75
C TYR A 381 -7.06 -7.92 -15.97
N TRP A 382 -6.49 -6.77 -16.31
CA TRP A 382 -7.21 -5.51 -16.56
C TRP A 382 -7.31 -5.12 -18.03
N GLU A 383 -7.07 -6.07 -18.95
CA GLU A 383 -7.15 -5.81 -20.39
C GLU A 383 -8.50 -5.20 -20.81
N TYR A 384 -9.58 -5.60 -20.13
CA TYR A 384 -10.94 -5.19 -20.41
C TYR A 384 -11.34 -3.85 -19.78
N ASP A 385 -10.53 -3.26 -18.89
CA ASP A 385 -10.87 -2.01 -18.20
C ASP A 385 -10.60 -0.80 -19.10
N VAL A 386 -11.57 -0.55 -19.99
CA VAL A 386 -11.55 0.56 -20.96
C VAL A 386 -12.91 1.25 -20.93
N GLN A 387 -12.93 2.49 -20.47
CA GLN A 387 -14.17 3.26 -20.24
C GLN A 387 -14.20 4.54 -21.06
N GLY A 388 -15.37 4.92 -21.54
CA GLY A 388 -15.59 6.15 -22.30
C GLY A 388 -14.99 6.15 -23.71
N TYR A 389 -14.28 5.10 -24.11
CA TYR A 389 -13.68 4.98 -25.45
C TYR A 389 -14.62 4.26 -26.43
N PRO A 390 -14.59 4.62 -27.73
CA PRO A 390 -15.47 4.00 -28.74
C PRO A 390 -15.30 2.48 -28.90
N SER A 391 -14.09 1.96 -28.66
CA SER A 391 -13.80 0.53 -28.79
C SER A 391 -12.61 0.10 -27.94
N MET A 392 -12.84 -0.92 -27.11
CA MET A 392 -11.81 -1.57 -26.31
C MET A 392 -10.69 -2.19 -27.15
N ARG A 393 -11.02 -2.73 -28.34
CA ARG A 393 -10.05 -3.45 -29.18
C ARG A 393 -9.13 -2.53 -29.96
N SER A 394 -9.66 -1.41 -30.45
CA SER A 394 -8.90 -0.50 -31.33
C SER A 394 -8.16 0.58 -30.57
N MET A 395 -8.56 0.91 -29.34
CA MET A 395 -7.91 1.96 -28.55
C MET A 395 -6.46 1.54 -28.18
N PRO A 396 -5.43 2.26 -28.64
CA PRO A 396 -4.04 1.98 -28.30
C PRO A 396 -3.78 2.16 -26.81
N ARG A 397 -3.12 1.18 -26.17
CA ARG A 397 -2.82 1.21 -24.74
C ARG A 397 -1.41 0.79 -24.43
N ALA A 398 -0.96 1.31 -23.31
CA ALA A 398 0.28 0.97 -22.66
C ALA A 398 0.00 0.82 -21.15
N ALA A 399 0.67 -0.12 -20.51
CA ALA A 399 0.58 -0.34 -19.07
C ALA A 399 1.95 -0.61 -18.48
N SER A 400 2.16 -0.12 -17.26
CA SER A 400 3.34 -0.39 -16.45
C SER A 400 2.89 -0.79 -15.06
N VAL A 401 3.24 -2.01 -14.64
CA VAL A 401 2.79 -2.56 -13.35
C VAL A 401 3.42 -1.80 -12.17
N GLY A 402 2.63 -1.54 -11.13
CA GLY A 402 2.99 -0.67 -10.01
C GLY A 402 2.58 0.79 -10.23
N THR A 403 2.43 1.54 -9.15
CA THR A 403 1.86 2.90 -9.21
C THR A 403 2.82 3.98 -8.75
N ASN A 404 4.07 3.64 -8.40
CA ASN A 404 5.12 4.63 -8.28
C ASN A 404 5.35 5.29 -9.66
N LEU A 405 5.15 6.61 -9.74
CA LEU A 405 5.16 7.37 -10.99
C LEU A 405 5.73 8.76 -10.73
N TRP A 406 6.49 9.29 -11.69
CA TRP A 406 6.77 10.73 -11.75
C TRP A 406 5.98 11.31 -12.91
N LEU A 407 5.15 12.32 -12.65
CA LEU A 407 4.31 12.96 -13.65
C LEU A 407 4.63 14.45 -13.73
N SER A 408 4.87 14.97 -14.93
CA SER A 408 4.93 16.42 -15.12
C SER A 408 3.52 17.02 -14.98
N ARG A 409 3.45 18.32 -14.69
CA ARG A 409 2.19 19.05 -14.65
C ARG A 409 1.36 18.84 -15.92
N ARG A 410 2.00 18.89 -17.10
CA ARG A 410 1.28 18.67 -18.37
C ARG A 410 0.70 17.26 -18.48
N ALA A 411 1.41 16.23 -18.02
CA ALA A 411 0.87 14.87 -18.00
C ALA A 411 -0.31 14.73 -17.03
N VAL A 412 -0.22 15.30 -15.81
CA VAL A 412 -1.32 15.19 -14.85
C VAL A 412 -2.56 15.97 -15.32
N LEU A 413 -2.39 17.15 -15.92
CA LEU A 413 -3.52 17.90 -16.48
C LEU A 413 -4.11 17.22 -17.74
N ALA A 414 -3.28 16.54 -18.54
CA ALA A 414 -3.79 15.69 -19.62
C ALA A 414 -4.62 14.51 -19.07
N LEU A 415 -4.19 13.89 -17.97
CA LEU A 415 -4.99 12.86 -17.28
C LEU A 415 -6.31 13.44 -16.77
N GLU A 416 -6.27 14.62 -16.14
CA GLU A 416 -7.47 15.29 -15.62
C GLU A 416 -8.46 15.54 -16.75
N ASN A 417 -8.03 16.10 -17.89
CA ASN A 417 -8.90 16.33 -19.04
C ASN A 417 -9.51 15.02 -19.58
N VAL A 418 -8.70 13.95 -19.70
CA VAL A 418 -9.20 12.64 -20.16
C VAL A 418 -10.24 12.07 -19.20
N THR A 419 -10.04 12.17 -17.89
CA THR A 419 -10.94 11.54 -16.91
C THR A 419 -12.12 12.40 -16.51
N ALA A 420 -11.91 13.69 -16.25
CA ALA A 420 -12.92 14.63 -15.81
C ALA A 420 -13.79 15.13 -16.95
N ASP A 421 -13.18 15.55 -18.07
CA ASP A 421 -13.92 16.21 -19.16
C ASP A 421 -14.38 15.21 -20.25
N GLN A 422 -13.51 14.26 -20.61
CA GLN A 422 -13.83 13.26 -21.64
C GLN A 422 -14.49 12.00 -21.07
N HIS A 423 -14.55 11.88 -19.75
CA HIS A 423 -15.14 10.73 -19.03
C HIS A 423 -14.53 9.39 -19.45
N GLN A 424 -13.26 9.43 -19.83
CA GLN A 424 -12.49 8.30 -20.32
C GLN A 424 -11.53 7.82 -19.27
N SER A 425 -11.37 6.50 -19.17
CA SER A 425 -10.50 5.94 -18.15
C SER A 425 -10.06 4.51 -18.42
N LEU A 426 -8.86 4.19 -17.92
CA LEU A 426 -8.27 2.85 -17.87
C LEU A 426 -7.92 2.48 -16.42
N PHE A 427 -7.59 1.21 -16.18
CA PHE A 427 -6.98 0.79 -14.90
C PHE A 427 -5.75 1.65 -14.59
N CYS A 428 -5.48 1.94 -13.31
CA CYS A 428 -4.53 3.01 -12.99
C CYS A 428 -3.08 2.78 -13.46
N GLU A 429 -2.63 1.53 -13.58
CA GLU A 429 -1.32 1.18 -14.16
C GLU A 429 -1.24 1.43 -15.68
N ALA A 430 -2.38 1.55 -16.36
CA ALA A 430 -2.48 1.82 -17.78
C ALA A 430 -2.80 3.29 -18.10
N MET A 431 -3.32 4.05 -17.13
CA MET A 431 -3.80 5.42 -17.36
C MET A 431 -2.67 6.36 -17.81
N ALA A 432 -1.64 6.56 -16.98
CA ALA A 432 -0.54 7.47 -17.32
C ALA A 432 0.30 6.98 -18.53
N PRO A 433 0.66 5.68 -18.64
CA PRO A 433 1.44 5.22 -19.78
C PRO A 433 0.69 5.30 -21.11
N SER A 434 -0.65 5.21 -21.13
CA SER A 434 -1.42 5.28 -22.38
C SER A 434 -1.53 6.70 -22.96
N LEU A 435 -1.27 7.75 -22.17
CA LEU A 435 -1.36 9.15 -22.65
C LEU A 435 -0.49 9.41 -23.88
N ILE A 436 0.72 8.84 -23.92
CA ILE A 436 1.66 9.06 -25.03
C ILE A 436 1.12 8.54 -26.37
N LEU A 437 0.24 7.53 -26.34
CA LEU A 437 -0.31 6.89 -27.54
C LEU A 437 -1.49 7.66 -28.14
N GLY A 438 -2.11 8.56 -27.38
CA GLY A 438 -3.19 9.43 -27.85
C GLY A 438 -2.74 10.75 -28.46
N SER A 439 -1.45 11.10 -28.34
CA SER A 439 -0.91 12.43 -28.73
C SER A 439 -0.48 12.57 -30.19
N THR A 440 -0.74 11.57 -31.03
CA THR A 440 -0.22 11.51 -32.40
C THR A 440 -1.23 12.01 -33.44
N SER A 441 -1.31 13.32 -33.60
CA SER A 441 -1.77 13.91 -34.87
C SER A 441 -1.09 15.25 -35.11
N LEU A 442 0.16 15.24 -35.60
CA LEU A 442 0.79 16.38 -36.28
C LEU A 442 1.95 15.87 -37.16
N SER A 443 1.69 15.80 -38.47
CA SER A 443 2.59 15.17 -39.47
C SER A 443 3.54 16.15 -40.17
N THR A 444 3.74 17.37 -39.67
CA THR A 444 4.55 18.40 -40.36
C THR A 444 5.50 19.17 -39.44
N VAL A 445 5.80 18.62 -38.27
CA VAL A 445 6.45 19.35 -37.17
C VAL A 445 7.91 18.90 -37.02
N THR A 446 8.81 19.85 -36.72
CA THR A 446 10.24 19.54 -36.54
C THR A 446 10.47 18.65 -35.30
N ALA A 447 11.62 17.97 -35.20
CA ALA A 447 11.89 17.07 -34.06
C ALA A 447 11.85 17.78 -32.69
N ASP A 448 12.20 19.06 -32.62
CA ASP A 448 12.14 19.85 -31.39
C ASP A 448 10.71 20.21 -31.01
N ASP A 449 9.90 20.61 -31.98
CA ASP A 449 8.49 20.95 -31.80
C ASP A 449 7.66 19.69 -31.46
N LEU A 450 7.99 18.53 -32.06
CA LEU A 450 7.38 17.22 -31.74
C LEU A 450 7.50 16.88 -30.26
N CYS A 451 8.62 17.22 -29.62
CA CYS A 451 8.84 16.96 -28.19
C CYS A 451 8.15 17.96 -27.27
N ALA A 452 7.89 19.16 -27.77
CA ALA A 452 7.07 20.14 -27.05
C ALA A 452 5.59 19.71 -27.06
N GLU A 453 5.12 19.15 -28.17
CA GLU A 453 3.73 18.72 -28.34
C GLU A 453 3.44 17.33 -27.75
N GLN A 454 4.33 16.35 -27.96
CA GLN A 454 4.13 14.98 -27.45
C GLN A 454 4.65 14.83 -26.02
N LEU A 455 3.94 14.02 -25.23
CA LEU A 455 4.37 13.64 -23.89
C LEU A 455 5.54 12.65 -23.98
N LYS A 456 6.61 12.90 -23.24
CA LYS A 456 7.77 12.01 -23.15
C LYS A 456 7.59 11.02 -22.01
N LEU A 457 7.49 9.74 -22.35
CA LEU A 457 7.54 8.65 -21.37
C LEU A 457 8.94 8.04 -21.28
N VAL A 458 9.37 7.72 -20.06
CA VAL A 458 10.62 7.00 -19.78
C VAL A 458 10.40 5.92 -18.72
N HIS A 459 10.94 4.73 -18.94
CA HIS A 459 11.11 3.70 -17.92
C HIS A 459 12.46 3.88 -17.23
N TYR A 460 12.45 4.15 -15.93
CA TYR A 460 13.65 4.30 -15.10
C TYR A 460 14.20 2.93 -14.67
N PRO A 461 15.41 2.52 -15.10
CA PRO A 461 15.94 1.17 -14.89
C PRO A 461 16.59 1.03 -13.50
N HIS A 462 15.80 1.20 -12.45
CA HIS A 462 16.26 1.10 -11.07
C HIS A 462 16.76 -0.31 -10.72
N PRO A 463 17.71 -0.45 -9.77
CA PRO A 463 18.24 -1.74 -9.36
C PRO A 463 17.19 -2.60 -8.63
N ILE A 464 17.07 -3.87 -9.03
CA ILE A 464 16.11 -4.85 -8.48
C ILE A 464 16.80 -6.19 -8.25
N ALA A 465 16.58 -6.80 -7.08
CA ALA A 465 17.10 -8.11 -6.74
C ALA A 465 16.20 -9.21 -7.31
N PHE A 466 16.78 -10.39 -7.56
CA PHE A 466 16.06 -11.57 -8.01
C PHE A 466 16.37 -12.77 -7.12
N LYS A 467 15.32 -13.52 -6.74
CA LYS A 467 15.40 -14.59 -5.74
C LYS A 467 16.33 -15.73 -6.13
N TYR A 468 16.47 -16.01 -7.42
CA TYR A 468 17.17 -17.20 -7.91
C TYR A 468 18.43 -16.84 -8.68
N GLN A 469 19.41 -17.75 -8.65
CA GLN A 469 20.62 -17.65 -9.47
C GLN A 469 20.27 -18.02 -10.91
N ALA A 470 20.42 -17.08 -11.83
CA ALA A 470 20.17 -17.26 -13.25
C ALA A 470 21.29 -16.62 -14.06
N SER A 471 21.70 -17.27 -15.15
CA SER A 471 22.58 -16.59 -16.11
C SER A 471 21.87 -15.37 -16.71
N PRO A 472 22.59 -14.31 -17.09
CA PRO A 472 22.00 -13.12 -17.71
C PRO A 472 21.02 -13.45 -18.85
N ALA A 473 21.38 -14.38 -19.75
CA ALA A 473 20.53 -14.82 -20.83
C ALA A 473 19.24 -15.50 -20.33
N LYS A 474 19.33 -16.36 -19.30
CA LYS A 474 18.16 -17.03 -18.73
C LYS A 474 17.23 -16.04 -18.02
N LEU A 475 17.79 -15.11 -17.25
CA LEU A 475 17.02 -14.08 -16.57
C LEU A 475 16.30 -13.17 -17.56
N ASN A 476 17.00 -12.74 -18.63
CA ASN A 476 16.39 -11.99 -19.72
C ASN A 476 15.26 -12.76 -20.39
N GLN A 477 15.42 -14.07 -20.64
CA GLN A 477 14.35 -14.91 -21.18
C GLN A 477 13.11 -14.93 -20.27
N LEU A 478 13.30 -15.00 -18.95
CA LEU A 478 12.21 -15.06 -17.97
C LEU A 478 11.46 -13.73 -17.85
N LEU A 479 12.19 -12.60 -17.85
CA LEU A 479 11.62 -11.27 -17.63
C LEU A 479 11.11 -10.60 -18.91
N ASN A 480 11.71 -10.92 -20.05
CA ASN A 480 11.52 -10.19 -21.30
C ASN A 480 10.99 -11.09 -22.40
N PRO A 481 9.68 -11.42 -22.40
CA PRO A 481 9.08 -12.22 -23.47
C PRO A 481 9.31 -11.56 -24.85
N PRO A 482 9.29 -12.34 -25.94
CA PRO A 482 9.59 -11.83 -27.28
C PRO A 482 8.64 -10.71 -27.74
N SER A 483 7.38 -10.74 -27.30
CA SER A 483 6.40 -9.69 -27.56
C SER A 483 6.36 -8.66 -26.42
N ALA A 484 5.94 -7.45 -26.74
CA ALA A 484 5.66 -6.40 -25.76
C ALA A 484 4.38 -6.66 -24.94
N ALA A 485 3.75 -7.84 -25.06
CA ALA A 485 2.47 -8.14 -24.43
C ALA A 485 2.58 -8.24 -22.90
N LEU A 486 1.70 -7.56 -22.17
CA LEU A 486 1.55 -7.68 -20.72
C LEU A 486 0.60 -8.83 -20.39
N SER A 487 1.09 -10.04 -20.13
CA SER A 487 0.20 -11.17 -19.78
C SER A 487 0.30 -11.49 -18.29
N LYS A 488 -0.76 -12.06 -17.72
CA LYS A 488 -0.73 -12.45 -16.31
C LYS A 488 0.33 -13.51 -16.01
N GLN A 489 0.60 -14.40 -16.98
CA GLN A 489 1.62 -15.43 -16.85
C GLN A 489 3.03 -14.83 -16.77
N HIS A 490 3.32 -13.78 -17.55
CA HIS A 490 4.64 -13.12 -17.53
C HIS A 490 4.89 -12.32 -16.24
N GLU A 491 3.84 -11.92 -15.52
CA GLU A 491 3.96 -11.29 -14.21
C GLU A 491 4.39 -12.26 -13.10
N GLU A 492 4.26 -13.58 -13.28
CA GLU A 492 4.55 -14.58 -12.23
C GLU A 492 6.02 -14.54 -11.79
N VAL A 493 6.94 -14.28 -12.71
CA VAL A 493 8.38 -14.13 -12.43
C VAL A 493 8.66 -12.90 -11.56
N LEU A 494 7.86 -11.84 -11.71
CA LEU A 494 8.06 -10.57 -11.00
C LEU A 494 7.81 -10.70 -9.50
N LYS A 495 6.98 -11.67 -9.07
CA LYS A 495 6.80 -12.01 -7.65
C LYS A 495 8.11 -12.40 -6.96
N ASP A 496 9.09 -12.91 -7.71
CA ASP A 496 10.38 -13.32 -7.18
C ASP A 496 11.47 -12.25 -7.38
N THR A 497 11.05 -11.01 -7.67
CA THR A 497 11.91 -9.82 -7.72
C THR A 497 11.66 -8.92 -6.51
N SER A 498 12.58 -8.02 -6.17
CA SER A 498 12.41 -7.10 -5.05
C SER A 498 11.41 -5.97 -5.31
N TYR A 499 10.89 -5.84 -6.54
CA TYR A 499 9.97 -4.76 -6.92
C TYR A 499 8.78 -5.31 -7.71
N TYR A 500 7.71 -5.64 -6.99
CA TYR A 500 6.42 -6.05 -7.56
C TYR A 500 5.37 -6.07 -6.44
N TYR A 501 4.10 -5.73 -6.72
CA TYR A 501 3.07 -5.57 -5.67
C TYR A 501 2.85 -6.81 -4.78
N ALA A 502 3.25 -8.00 -5.23
CA ALA A 502 3.24 -9.25 -4.48
C ALA A 502 4.62 -9.91 -4.42
N SER A 503 5.68 -9.11 -4.31
CA SER A 503 7.06 -9.59 -4.10
C SER A 503 7.15 -10.52 -2.89
N THR A 504 7.85 -11.63 -3.06
CA THR A 504 8.13 -12.62 -2.01
C THR A 504 9.42 -12.34 -1.26
N ILE A 505 10.31 -11.51 -1.82
CA ILE A 505 11.66 -11.27 -1.27
C ILE A 505 11.85 -9.85 -0.72
N ALA A 506 11.08 -8.84 -1.14
CA ALA A 506 11.29 -7.45 -0.71
C ALA A 506 11.28 -7.32 0.83
N GLY A 507 10.25 -7.87 1.49
CA GLY A 507 10.15 -7.88 2.94
C GLY A 507 11.25 -8.68 3.64
N GLN A 508 11.72 -9.76 3.02
CA GLN A 508 12.81 -10.57 3.57
C GLN A 508 14.14 -9.80 3.56
N ILE A 509 14.47 -9.16 2.43
CA ILE A 509 15.67 -8.32 2.27
C ILE A 509 15.64 -7.19 3.30
N TYR A 510 14.52 -6.49 3.41
CA TYR A 510 14.36 -5.38 4.35
C TYR A 510 14.48 -5.83 5.81
N GLY A 511 13.84 -6.94 6.17
CA GLY A 511 13.90 -7.49 7.52
C GLY A 511 15.31 -7.95 7.92
N GLN A 512 16.08 -8.51 6.99
CA GLN A 512 17.49 -8.83 7.22
C GLN A 512 18.33 -7.57 7.42
N TRP A 513 18.17 -6.56 6.55
CA TRP A 513 18.85 -5.28 6.70
C TRP A 513 18.53 -4.59 8.04
N GLN A 514 17.28 -4.68 8.50
CA GLN A 514 16.85 -4.12 9.77
C GLN A 514 17.39 -4.89 11.00
N SER A 515 17.57 -6.21 10.90
CA SER A 515 17.94 -7.07 12.04
C SER A 515 19.44 -7.31 12.18
N GLN A 516 20.20 -7.22 11.10
CA GLN A 516 21.65 -7.43 11.09
C GLN A 516 22.36 -6.08 11.17
N ALA A 517 23.11 -5.84 12.25
CA ALA A 517 23.77 -4.55 12.48
C ALA A 517 24.93 -4.28 11.51
N ASP A 518 25.60 -5.33 11.05
CA ASP A 518 26.69 -5.34 10.08
C ASP A 518 26.23 -5.37 8.62
N ALA A 519 24.93 -5.59 8.37
CA ALA A 519 24.40 -5.59 7.02
C ALA A 519 24.36 -4.18 6.42
N CYS A 520 25.09 -4.00 5.33
CA CYS A 520 25.13 -2.79 4.54
C CYS A 520 24.55 -3.07 3.15
N ILE A 521 23.58 -2.27 2.73
CA ILE A 521 22.87 -2.50 1.45
C ILE A 521 23.09 -1.31 0.50
N LYS A 522 23.45 -1.65 -0.74
CA LYS A 522 23.59 -0.70 -1.85
C LYS A 522 22.21 -0.23 -2.35
N PRO A 523 22.13 0.79 -3.22
CA PRO A 523 20.87 1.28 -3.77
C PRO A 523 20.01 0.16 -4.39
N LEU A 524 18.83 -0.06 -3.82
CA LEU A 524 17.88 -1.08 -4.23
C LEU A 524 16.46 -0.58 -3.95
N LEU A 525 15.55 -0.81 -4.89
CA LEU A 525 14.13 -0.53 -4.68
C LEU A 525 13.42 -1.79 -4.20
N LEU A 526 12.69 -1.65 -3.09
CA LEU A 526 11.98 -2.72 -2.41
C LEU A 526 10.49 -2.39 -2.37
N HIS A 527 9.65 -3.26 -2.94
CA HIS A 527 8.22 -3.10 -2.94
C HIS A 527 7.50 -4.46 -3.06
N PRO A 528 6.54 -4.78 -2.17
CA PRO A 528 6.13 -4.02 -0.99
C PRO A 528 6.89 -4.40 0.27
N ILE A 529 7.11 -3.41 1.13
CA ILE A 529 7.46 -3.57 2.54
C ILE A 529 6.19 -3.38 3.35
N LYS A 530 5.50 -4.49 3.56
CA LYS A 530 4.31 -4.50 4.42
C LYS A 530 4.78 -4.37 5.85
N SER A 531 4.26 -3.36 6.55
CA SER A 531 4.36 -3.33 8.01
C SER A 531 3.76 -4.62 8.55
N HIS A 532 4.57 -5.48 9.16
CA HIS A 532 4.04 -6.60 9.91
C HIS A 532 3.12 -5.99 10.97
N ALA A 533 1.83 -6.26 10.87
CA ALA A 533 0.90 -5.84 11.90
C ALA A 533 1.49 -6.34 13.23
N ALA A 534 1.82 -5.42 14.14
CA ALA A 534 1.93 -5.75 15.55
C ALA A 534 0.69 -6.60 15.86
N PRO A 535 0.81 -7.72 16.59
CA PRO A 535 -0.18 -8.78 16.51
C PRO A 535 -1.49 -8.35 17.18
N GLN A 536 -2.30 -7.58 16.47
CA GLN A 536 -3.70 -7.28 16.76
C GLN A 536 -4.47 -8.59 16.89
N ASP A 537 -4.00 -9.66 16.24
CA ASP A 537 -4.49 -11.02 16.42
C ASP A 537 -4.12 -11.64 17.79
N ARG A 538 -2.96 -11.31 18.39
CA ARG A 538 -2.68 -11.70 19.80
C ARG A 538 -3.64 -10.97 20.74
N PHE A 539 -3.87 -9.68 20.52
CA PHE A 539 -4.80 -8.88 21.33
C PHE A 539 -6.25 -9.35 21.16
N ARG A 540 -6.69 -9.69 19.94
CA ARG A 540 -8.02 -10.30 19.71
C ARG A 540 -8.16 -11.65 20.39
N ARG A 541 -7.15 -12.53 20.31
CA ARG A 541 -7.19 -13.85 20.98
C ARG A 541 -7.14 -13.72 22.51
N PHE A 542 -6.29 -12.86 23.06
CA PHE A 542 -6.22 -12.63 24.51
C PHE A 542 -7.43 -11.88 25.06
N ALA A 543 -7.99 -10.89 24.33
CA ALA A 543 -9.21 -10.20 24.72
C ALA A 543 -10.45 -11.09 24.60
N PHE A 544 -10.49 -12.00 23.60
CA PHE A 544 -11.54 -13.01 23.50
C PHE A 544 -11.50 -13.99 24.69
N VAL A 545 -10.32 -14.51 25.04
CA VAL A 545 -10.16 -15.44 26.17
C VAL A 545 -10.41 -14.75 27.52
N LYS A 546 -9.90 -13.52 27.74
CA LYS A 546 -10.22 -12.76 28.97
C LYS A 546 -11.68 -12.33 29.02
N GLY A 547 -12.28 -11.92 27.90
CA GLY A 547 -13.67 -11.49 27.83
C GLY A 547 -14.69 -12.61 28.05
N TRP A 548 -14.27 -13.87 27.90
CA TRP A 548 -15.13 -15.02 28.23
C TRP A 548 -15.14 -15.36 29.72
N PHE A 549 -14.09 -15.00 30.46
CA PHE A 549 -13.92 -15.33 31.89
C PHE A 549 -13.90 -14.11 32.83
N SER A 550 -13.94 -12.88 32.32
CA SER A 550 -13.86 -11.66 33.10
C SER A 550 -14.78 -10.59 32.52
N SER A 551 -15.70 -10.08 33.33
CA SER A 551 -16.62 -8.98 33.00
C SER A 551 -15.93 -7.60 32.92
N ASP A 552 -14.60 -7.53 32.79
CA ASP A 552 -13.83 -6.30 32.89
C ASP A 552 -13.74 -5.52 31.57
N THR A 553 -14.80 -4.74 31.33
CA THR A 553 -14.90 -3.28 31.02
C THR A 553 -13.67 -2.42 30.57
N ALA A 554 -12.56 -2.97 30.10
CA ALA A 554 -11.36 -2.19 29.77
C ALA A 554 -11.18 -1.89 28.27
N LEU A 555 -10.78 -0.66 27.93
CA LEU A 555 -10.35 -0.26 26.59
C LEU A 555 -9.25 -1.22 26.07
N PRO A 556 -9.27 -1.65 24.80
CA PRO A 556 -8.25 -2.56 24.26
C PRO A 556 -6.81 -2.08 24.46
N LEU A 557 -6.58 -0.77 24.32
CA LEU A 557 -5.28 -0.13 24.57
C LEU A 557 -4.76 -0.35 26.01
N CYS A 558 -5.67 -0.41 26.99
CA CYS A 558 -5.32 -0.59 28.40
C CYS A 558 -5.21 -2.07 28.83
N ALA A 559 -5.58 -3.03 27.97
CA ALA A 559 -5.56 -4.45 28.32
C ALA A 559 -4.14 -4.99 28.61
N VAL A 560 -3.10 -4.31 28.09
CA VAL A 560 -1.68 -4.61 28.30
C VAL A 560 -0.93 -3.53 29.08
N SER A 561 -1.67 -2.61 29.69
CA SER A 561 -1.10 -1.67 30.64
C SER A 561 -0.81 -2.35 31.97
N ALA A 562 0.33 -2.04 32.59
CA ALA A 562 0.60 -2.38 33.98
C ALA A 562 -0.11 -1.43 34.97
N SER A 563 -0.62 -0.30 34.49
CA SER A 563 -1.32 0.70 35.30
C SER A 563 -2.81 0.37 35.41
N LYS A 564 -3.27 0.12 36.64
CA LYS A 564 -4.70 0.01 36.97
C LYS A 564 -5.49 1.31 36.72
N GLN A 565 -4.81 2.42 36.45
CA GLN A 565 -5.42 3.73 36.20
C GLN A 565 -5.53 4.09 34.72
N CYS A 566 -5.03 3.25 33.80
CA CYS A 566 -4.98 3.56 32.36
C CYS A 566 -6.33 4.06 31.79
N ALA A 567 -7.42 3.30 32.01
CA ALA A 567 -8.73 3.68 31.49
C ALA A 567 -9.25 4.97 32.14
N LYS A 568 -9.07 5.13 33.46
CA LYS A 568 -9.51 6.33 34.19
C LYS A 568 -8.79 7.59 33.70
N GLN A 569 -7.50 7.49 33.41
CA GLN A 569 -6.71 8.60 32.86
C GLN A 569 -7.23 9.02 31.48
N ILE A 570 -7.40 8.05 30.56
CA ILE A 570 -7.95 8.32 29.23
C ILE A 570 -9.33 8.99 29.34
N GLN A 571 -10.23 8.46 30.17
CA GLN A 571 -11.55 9.05 30.37
C GLN A 571 -11.51 10.49 30.90
N ALA A 572 -10.63 10.76 31.87
CA ALA A 572 -10.47 12.09 32.45
C ALA A 572 -9.94 13.09 31.41
N ASP A 573 -8.92 12.70 30.65
CA ASP A 573 -8.32 13.54 29.60
C ASP A 573 -9.30 13.76 28.44
N VAL A 574 -10.04 12.75 28.03
CA VAL A 574 -11.10 12.87 27.02
C VAL A 574 -12.19 13.84 27.47
N LYS A 575 -12.66 13.73 28.72
CA LYS A 575 -13.65 14.66 29.28
C LYS A 575 -13.08 16.08 29.35
N ARG A 576 -11.82 16.24 29.77
CA ARG A 576 -11.14 17.53 29.88
C ARG A 576 -10.94 18.21 28.52
N TYR A 577 -10.41 17.49 27.54
CA TYR A 577 -9.99 18.09 26.27
C TYR A 577 -11.06 18.11 25.19
N LEU A 578 -11.97 17.13 25.20
CA LEU A 578 -13.04 17.01 24.19
C LEU A 578 -14.43 17.34 24.76
N GLY A 579 -14.55 17.58 26.07
CA GLY A 579 -15.82 17.94 26.71
C GLY A 579 -16.86 16.81 26.72
N ARG A 580 -16.47 15.57 26.41
CA ARG A 580 -17.37 14.41 26.27
C ARG A 580 -16.98 13.30 27.24
N ALA A 581 -17.99 12.59 27.75
CA ALA A 581 -17.75 11.38 28.52
C ALA A 581 -17.45 10.20 27.59
N LEU A 582 -16.38 9.47 27.88
CA LEU A 582 -16.07 8.18 27.26
C LEU A 582 -16.57 7.06 28.18
N ASP A 583 -17.53 6.27 27.69
CA ASP A 583 -17.86 4.99 28.32
C ASP A 583 -16.89 3.92 27.77
N PRO A 584 -16.00 3.35 28.59
CA PRO A 584 -15.03 2.34 28.16
C PRO A 584 -15.70 1.01 27.84
N ARG A 585 -16.95 0.79 28.30
CA ARG A 585 -17.69 -0.45 28.04
C ARG A 585 -18.12 -0.51 26.58
N GLY A 586 -17.78 -1.61 25.91
CA GLY A 586 -18.19 -1.88 24.53
C GLY A 586 -17.42 -1.12 23.44
N GLN A 587 -16.46 -0.25 23.81
CA GLN A 587 -15.64 0.46 22.82
C GLN A 587 -14.56 -0.44 22.26
N LYS A 588 -14.58 -0.61 20.93
CA LYS A 588 -13.58 -1.40 20.20
C LYS A 588 -12.36 -0.58 19.77
N SER A 589 -12.50 0.74 19.67
CA SER A 589 -11.41 1.67 19.33
C SER A 589 -11.73 3.10 19.80
N LEU A 590 -10.72 3.80 20.30
CA LEU A 590 -10.81 5.22 20.66
C LEU A 590 -11.02 6.10 19.44
N PHE A 591 -10.34 5.80 18.33
CA PHE A 591 -10.51 6.55 17.10
C PHE A 591 -11.92 6.41 16.55
N ARG A 592 -12.45 5.18 16.51
CA ARG A 592 -13.83 4.93 16.06
C ARG A 592 -14.84 5.65 16.95
N TRP A 593 -14.66 5.62 18.27
CA TRP A 593 -15.49 6.40 19.20
C TRP A 593 -15.47 7.91 18.93
N ASP A 594 -14.31 8.48 18.58
CA ASP A 594 -14.18 9.92 18.33
C ASP A 594 -14.90 10.35 17.04
N VAL A 595 -14.77 9.52 15.99
CA VAL A 595 -15.32 9.75 14.67
C VAL A 595 -16.81 9.42 14.59
N GLU A 596 -17.22 8.26 15.08
CA GLU A 596 -18.61 7.78 15.10
C GLU A 596 -19.37 8.53 16.19
N ARG A 597 -19.73 9.79 15.92
CA ARG A 597 -20.63 10.53 16.80
C ARG A 597 -21.92 9.72 16.99
N PRO A 598 -22.48 9.65 18.21
CA PRO A 598 -23.81 9.07 18.37
C PRO A 598 -24.75 9.86 17.46
N ARG A 599 -25.22 9.22 16.38
CA ARG A 599 -26.30 9.79 15.57
C ARG A 599 -27.43 10.02 16.55
N TYR A 600 -27.85 11.27 16.73
CA TYR A 600 -29.06 11.59 17.44
C TYR A 600 -30.23 11.10 16.58
N ILE A 601 -30.44 9.79 16.55
CA ILE A 601 -31.73 9.24 16.19
C ILE A 601 -32.60 9.70 17.34
N SER A 602 -33.47 10.68 17.09
CA SER A 602 -34.44 11.09 18.08
C SER A 602 -35.08 9.80 18.59
N LYS A 603 -34.89 9.49 19.87
CA LYS A 603 -35.66 8.43 20.53
C LYS A 603 -37.09 8.96 20.68
N ARG A 604 -37.78 9.22 19.57
CA ARG A 604 -39.20 8.92 19.54
C ARG A 604 -39.26 7.41 19.79
N PRO A 605 -40.04 6.93 20.76
CA PRO A 605 -40.18 5.50 20.98
C PRO A 605 -40.54 4.88 19.64
N TRP A 606 -39.60 4.10 19.12
CA TRP A 606 -39.77 3.35 17.89
C TRP A 606 -40.94 2.42 18.16
N ILE A 607 -42.08 2.70 17.55
CA ILE A 607 -43.17 1.74 17.41
C ILE A 607 -42.53 0.57 16.66
N MET A 608 -42.19 -0.51 17.36
CA MET A 608 -41.81 -1.75 16.71
C MET A 608 -42.96 -2.13 15.79
N ASN A 609 -42.69 -2.28 14.49
CA ASN A 609 -43.61 -2.97 13.60
C ASN A 609 -43.94 -4.33 14.25
N SER A 610 -45.23 -4.59 14.47
CA SER A 610 -45.76 -5.73 15.23
C SER A 610 -45.30 -7.09 14.67
N THR A 611 -44.96 -7.13 13.39
CA THR A 611 -44.64 -8.34 12.62
C THR A 611 -43.43 -9.12 13.14
N THR A 612 -42.38 -8.46 13.62
CA THR A 612 -41.19 -9.18 14.15
C THR A 612 -41.39 -9.77 15.54
N ARG A 613 -42.25 -9.17 16.37
CA ARG A 613 -42.52 -9.67 17.73
C ARG A 613 -43.50 -10.86 17.68
N ASP A 614 -44.47 -10.80 16.78
CA ASP A 614 -45.42 -11.90 16.51
C ASP A 614 -44.73 -13.12 15.89
N LEU A 615 -43.73 -12.93 15.03
CA LEU A 615 -42.94 -14.02 14.45
C LEU A 615 -42.13 -14.75 15.53
N VAL A 616 -41.45 -14.01 16.40
CA VAL A 616 -40.64 -14.60 17.49
C VAL A 616 -41.54 -15.31 18.51
N GLN A 617 -42.67 -14.73 18.88
CA GLN A 617 -43.63 -15.40 19.76
C GLN A 617 -44.21 -16.67 19.14
N SER A 618 -44.53 -16.64 17.84
CA SER A 618 -45.03 -17.80 17.12
C SER A 618 -43.99 -18.93 17.06
N ILE A 619 -42.71 -18.62 16.78
CA ILE A 619 -41.62 -19.60 16.79
C ILE A 619 -41.45 -20.22 18.18
N VAL A 620 -41.50 -19.42 19.25
CA VAL A 620 -41.39 -19.91 20.64
C VAL A 620 -42.56 -20.83 21.00
N ILE A 621 -43.79 -20.47 20.61
CA ILE A 621 -44.98 -21.29 20.84
C ILE A 621 -44.87 -22.62 20.08
N PHE A 622 -44.45 -22.61 18.81
CA PHE A 622 -44.27 -23.84 18.03
C PHE A 622 -43.20 -24.77 18.64
N ILE A 623 -42.10 -24.22 19.15
CA ILE A 623 -41.06 -25.00 19.82
C ILE A 623 -41.59 -25.62 21.13
N LEU A 624 -42.35 -24.86 21.92
CA LEU A 624 -42.95 -25.37 23.16
C LEU A 624 -43.99 -26.47 22.89
N VAL A 625 -44.84 -26.30 21.87
CA VAL A 625 -45.84 -27.29 21.47
C VAL A 625 -45.18 -28.56 20.96
N ALA A 626 -44.18 -28.45 20.08
CA ALA A 626 -43.42 -29.60 19.58
C ALA A 626 -42.69 -30.36 20.71
N SER A 627 -42.17 -29.63 21.70
CA SER A 627 -41.51 -30.22 22.87
C SER A 627 -42.49 -30.96 23.77
N ALA A 628 -43.69 -30.40 23.98
CA ALA A 628 -44.76 -31.04 24.75
C ALA A 628 -45.32 -32.29 24.06
N ILE A 629 -45.43 -32.29 22.73
CA ILE A 629 -45.86 -33.45 21.94
C ILE A 629 -44.82 -34.57 22.05
N ARG A 630 -43.52 -34.26 21.94
CA ARG A 630 -42.44 -35.25 22.14
C ARG A 630 -42.47 -35.86 23.55
N LEU A 631 -42.60 -35.03 24.58
CA LEU A 631 -42.67 -35.49 25.98
C LEU A 631 -43.91 -36.36 26.25
N SER A 632 -45.05 -36.07 25.62
CA SER A 632 -46.26 -36.88 25.78
C SER A 632 -46.24 -38.19 24.99
N MET A 633 -45.54 -38.24 23.84
CA MET A 633 -45.28 -39.49 23.12
C MET A 633 -44.31 -40.40 23.89
N ASP A 634 -43.24 -39.84 24.44
CA ASP A 634 -42.27 -40.59 25.27
C ASP A 634 -42.89 -41.09 26.59
N TRP A 635 -43.83 -40.31 27.16
CA TRP A 635 -44.58 -40.71 28.36
C TRP A 635 -45.59 -41.84 28.11
N ARG A 636 -46.19 -41.90 26.91
CA ARG A 636 -47.09 -43.00 26.51
C ARG A 636 -46.34 -44.28 26.14
N ALA A 637 -45.10 -44.18 25.66
CA ALA A 637 -44.26 -45.35 25.36
C ALA A 637 -43.70 -46.05 26.62
N THR A 638 -43.71 -45.38 27.78
CA THR A 638 -43.07 -45.86 29.02
C THR A 638 -44.06 -46.42 30.07
N ARG A 639 -45.37 -46.45 29.80
CA ARG A 639 -46.38 -47.05 30.69
C ARG A 639 -47.21 -48.15 30.01
N GLY A 640 -46.76 -49.40 30.17
CA GLY A 640 -47.65 -50.52 30.46
C GLY A 640 -47.76 -51.66 29.43
N THR A 641 -46.98 -52.72 29.64
CA THR A 641 -47.44 -54.11 29.42
C THR A 641 -47.13 -54.94 30.66
N ALA A 642 -48.16 -55.33 31.43
CA ALA A 642 -48.24 -56.49 32.34
C ALA A 642 -49.51 -56.33 33.20
N THR A 643 -50.41 -57.29 33.48
CA THR A 643 -50.60 -58.73 33.20
C THR A 643 -51.93 -59.13 33.89
N PHE A 644 -52.69 -60.13 33.41
CA PHE A 644 -53.02 -61.39 34.16
C PHE A 644 -54.00 -62.33 33.42
N ARG A 645 -53.86 -63.62 33.75
CA ARG A 645 -54.39 -64.89 33.17
C ARG A 645 -55.83 -65.28 33.57
N GLY A 646 -56.39 -66.25 32.81
CA GLY A 646 -57.49 -67.20 33.16
C GLY A 646 -58.52 -67.22 32.01
N ASP A 647 -58.90 -68.31 31.33
CA ASP A 647 -59.09 -69.69 31.76
C ASP A 647 -59.05 -70.71 30.60
N TYR A 648 -59.14 -71.97 31.02
CA TYR A 648 -58.86 -73.29 30.43
C TYR A 648 -59.65 -73.75 29.17
N ILE A 649 -58.95 -74.62 28.42
CA ILE A 649 -59.39 -75.70 27.49
C ILE A 649 -59.94 -76.90 28.34
N PRO A 650 -60.75 -77.90 27.90
CA PRO A 650 -61.09 -78.39 26.54
C PRO A 650 -62.58 -78.79 26.31
N LEU A 651 -62.96 -79.15 25.07
CA LEU A 651 -63.24 -80.55 24.67
C LEU A 651 -63.75 -80.67 23.23
N ALA A 652 -63.62 -81.91 22.75
CA ALA A 652 -63.53 -82.36 21.38
C ALA A 652 -64.84 -82.38 20.59
N ALA A 653 -64.64 -82.60 19.29
CA ALA A 653 -65.62 -82.77 18.24
C ALA A 653 -66.73 -83.78 18.55
N GLY A 654 -67.94 -83.38 18.14
CA GLY A 654 -69.03 -84.19 17.61
C GLY A 654 -69.61 -83.43 16.42
#